data_AF-A0A0S8K841-F1
#
_entry.id   AF-A0A0S8K841-F1
#
_cell.length_a   1.000
_cell.length_b   1.000
_cell.length_c   1.000
_cell.angle_alpha   90.00
_cell.angle_beta   90.00
_cell.angle_gamma   90.00
#
_symmetry.space_group_name_H-M   'P 1'
#
loop_
_entity.id
_entity.type
_entity.pdbx_description
1 polymer ?
#
loop_
_entity_poly.entity_id
_entity_poly.type
_entity_poly.pdbx_seq_one_letter_code
_entity_poly.pdbx_strand_id
1 'polypeptide(L)'
;MRRVRALCLGPLRSYITLMGARQTGKTSFLYRLQEELAPYCQSVLVNLQVIPDATPASLFRLLATEASKQLGLHSMRSAANEVSSGSAFERFLRELPDSFGRVVILVDEVRALPQKTMVYMANVLRAVFTNRLQSGYEALGRYVFLLAGGSELLRLTMTVASPFSNISTTVHLPDLTLSEAKQLIGYGFAGTQLQVARVHDLAEAIYEQTHGHPYLTQRMAACIAEFAEAQQSPPDPSWVLKARDEMLNNDGNIRHVRNALHDPALLDTVFRILREPTPFGYLDLRQEKLHLLGIIREENGLAVPRNAMYARVARQLAQQAGIDRAAVPTHSKAPNIAVKLLTSIVPTAFCHNLSAKDFPLIELSLDNSAKENKIAQVYVTASIEGFSDAAVSRVAIPPGERREVALLPVLQLGPAMTLTEIRPATVRITVRQFGHGSELLLYDQTHPIKLHAYDTALLGIRGPDGDVVDLTDHLCAFVTPHAPEIEDLLRRAVEYHPDRHIVGYQVAGSVEEARHVVREQVQAIYSALKHDAGLAYVNSPLNFGKQEGQITQRVRLPVTSLHEHGSRANCIDGTVLYASLLELASLEPLIVIVPGHAFVGWRIWRGLEEFDFLETTMTGSEDFEAGLRTGTEQYREARDNGYFGRELFDPTGFARLIDVAVCRAKRIYPLM
;
A
#
# COMPACT_ATOMS: atom_id res chain seq x y z
N MET A 1 23.56 -6.66 -26.12
CA MET A 1 22.93 -7.63 -27.05
C MET A 1 23.71 -8.94 -27.19
N ARG A 2 24.91 -8.93 -27.78
CA ARG A 2 25.73 -10.14 -28.06
C ARG A 2 25.82 -11.15 -26.90
N ARG A 3 26.09 -10.67 -25.67
CA ARG A 3 26.18 -11.52 -24.46
C ARG A 3 24.87 -12.25 -24.16
N VAL A 4 23.72 -11.55 -24.21
CA VAL A 4 22.41 -12.16 -23.94
C VAL A 4 22.06 -13.17 -25.01
N ARG A 5 22.29 -12.84 -26.29
CA ARG A 5 22.12 -13.79 -27.40
C ARG A 5 22.94 -15.06 -27.21
N ALA A 6 24.21 -14.93 -26.81
CA ALA A 6 25.07 -16.09 -26.53
C ALA A 6 24.53 -16.96 -25.39
N LEU A 7 23.98 -16.36 -24.33
CA LEU A 7 23.32 -17.09 -23.24
C LEU A 7 22.03 -17.78 -23.72
N CYS A 8 21.24 -17.11 -24.57
CA CYS A 8 20.02 -17.68 -25.14
C CYS A 8 20.31 -18.88 -26.05
N LEU A 9 21.37 -18.86 -26.84
CA LEU A 9 21.66 -19.90 -27.85
C LEU A 9 22.65 -20.97 -27.38
N GLY A 10 23.51 -20.69 -26.40
CA GLY A 10 24.51 -21.62 -25.87
C GLY A 10 23.92 -22.75 -25.02
N PRO A 11 24.71 -23.74 -24.56
CA PRO A 11 24.19 -24.82 -23.71
C PRO A 11 23.39 -24.31 -22.50
N LEU A 12 22.27 -24.96 -22.16
CA LEU A 12 21.41 -24.54 -21.04
C LEU A 12 22.11 -24.79 -19.68
N ARG A 13 22.93 -23.82 -19.29
CA ARG A 13 23.65 -23.77 -18.00
C ARG A 13 22.88 -22.98 -16.95
N SER A 14 22.08 -22.02 -17.37
CA SER A 14 21.22 -21.20 -16.53
C SER A 14 20.12 -20.55 -17.37
N TYR A 15 19.05 -20.11 -16.72
CA TYR A 15 18.17 -19.06 -17.21
C TYR A 15 18.85 -17.69 -17.14
N ILE A 16 18.12 -16.65 -17.54
CA ILE A 16 18.65 -15.30 -17.66
C ILE A 16 17.75 -14.35 -16.87
N THR A 17 18.36 -13.51 -16.03
CA THR A 17 17.66 -12.39 -15.38
C THR A 17 18.20 -11.10 -15.97
N LEU A 18 17.39 -10.40 -16.77
CA LEU A 18 17.75 -9.11 -17.34
C LEU A 18 17.35 -8.00 -16.35
N MET A 19 18.35 -7.49 -15.63
CA MET A 19 18.17 -6.44 -14.63
C MET A 19 18.37 -5.07 -15.28
N GLY A 20 17.45 -4.16 -15.01
CA GLY A 20 17.62 -2.77 -15.38
C GLY A 20 16.68 -1.89 -14.58
N ALA A 21 17.15 -0.71 -14.19
CA ALA A 21 16.31 0.25 -13.49
C ALA A 21 15.10 0.69 -14.34
N ARG A 22 14.24 1.54 -13.77
CA ARG A 22 13.10 2.11 -14.50
C ARG A 22 13.56 2.81 -15.78
N GLN A 23 12.79 2.62 -16.87
CA GLN A 23 12.99 3.34 -18.14
C GLN A 23 14.39 3.22 -18.79
N THR A 24 15.05 2.09 -18.55
CA THR A 24 16.34 1.72 -19.17
C THR A 24 16.19 1.04 -20.54
N GLY A 25 14.96 0.91 -21.06
CA GLY A 25 14.70 0.29 -22.36
C GLY A 25 14.67 -1.25 -22.34
N LYS A 26 14.39 -1.88 -21.18
CA LYS A 26 14.26 -3.35 -21.07
C LYS A 26 13.29 -3.93 -22.10
N THR A 27 12.07 -3.41 -22.18
CA THR A 27 11.06 -3.85 -23.14
C THR A 27 11.53 -3.70 -24.59
N SER A 28 12.10 -2.55 -24.93
CA SER A 28 12.70 -2.31 -26.27
C SER A 28 13.86 -3.28 -26.57
N PHE A 29 14.65 -3.63 -25.55
CA PHE A 29 15.71 -4.63 -25.68
C PHE A 29 15.15 -6.03 -25.94
N LEU A 30 14.06 -6.43 -25.29
CA LEU A 30 13.42 -7.74 -25.52
C LEU A 30 12.86 -7.86 -26.93
N TYR A 31 12.21 -6.83 -27.47
CA TYR A 31 11.73 -6.83 -28.86
C TYR A 31 12.88 -7.01 -29.85
N ARG A 32 13.96 -6.23 -29.71
CA ARG A 32 15.15 -6.37 -30.57
C ARG A 32 15.84 -7.72 -30.41
N LEU A 33 15.86 -8.27 -29.19
CA LEU A 33 16.40 -9.60 -28.94
C LEU A 33 15.55 -10.67 -29.64
N GLN A 34 14.22 -10.54 -29.63
CA GLN A 34 13.32 -11.45 -30.34
C GLN A 34 13.63 -11.47 -31.84
N GLU A 35 13.78 -10.30 -32.46
CA GLU A 35 14.18 -10.16 -33.87
C GLU A 35 15.57 -10.76 -34.15
N GLU A 36 16.56 -10.51 -33.28
CA GLU A 36 17.90 -11.10 -33.41
C GLU A 36 17.93 -12.62 -33.23
N LEU A 37 16.99 -13.20 -32.46
CA LEU A 37 16.89 -14.63 -32.22
C LEU A 37 16.14 -15.37 -33.33
N ALA A 38 15.26 -14.69 -34.07
CA ALA A 38 14.39 -15.28 -35.09
C ALA A 38 15.12 -16.15 -36.14
N PRO A 39 16.34 -15.81 -36.61
CA PRO A 39 17.08 -16.67 -37.54
C PRO A 39 17.60 -17.99 -36.93
N TYR A 40 17.64 -18.10 -35.60
CA TYR A 40 18.36 -19.17 -34.89
C TYR A 40 17.44 -20.08 -34.05
N CYS A 41 16.35 -19.53 -33.50
CA CYS A 41 15.45 -20.27 -32.62
C CYS A 41 14.08 -19.62 -32.52
N GLN A 42 13.10 -20.38 -32.03
CA GLN A 42 11.79 -19.83 -31.72
C GLN A 42 11.84 -19.00 -30.43
N SER A 43 11.04 -17.94 -30.38
CA SER A 43 10.94 -17.10 -29.18
C SER A 43 9.52 -16.62 -28.93
N VAL A 44 9.16 -16.55 -27.65
CA VAL A 44 7.84 -16.15 -27.16
C VAL A 44 8.04 -14.95 -26.24
N LEU A 45 7.37 -13.85 -26.51
CA LEU A 45 7.37 -12.66 -25.65
C LEU A 45 6.07 -12.57 -24.86
N VAL A 46 6.17 -12.52 -23.53
CA VAL A 46 5.02 -12.45 -22.63
C VAL A 46 5.10 -11.16 -21.83
N ASN A 47 4.09 -10.29 -22.01
CA ASN A 47 3.94 -9.08 -21.22
C ASN A 47 2.94 -9.32 -20.08
N LEU A 48 3.42 -9.24 -18.83
CA LEU A 48 2.61 -9.51 -17.65
C LEU A 48 1.74 -8.31 -17.19
N GLN A 49 1.88 -7.13 -17.79
CA GLN A 49 1.04 -5.97 -17.45
C GLN A 49 -0.46 -6.19 -17.70
N VAL A 50 -0.80 -7.17 -18.53
CA VAL A 50 -2.21 -7.50 -18.83
C VAL A 50 -2.91 -8.25 -17.69
N ILE A 51 -2.19 -8.67 -16.64
CA ILE A 51 -2.71 -9.43 -15.48
C ILE A 51 -2.13 -8.94 -14.13
N PRO A 52 -2.43 -7.70 -13.68
CA PRO A 52 -1.82 -7.12 -12.48
C PRO A 52 -2.19 -7.86 -11.15
N ASP A 53 -3.35 -8.51 -11.07
CA ASP A 53 -3.78 -9.26 -9.88
C ASP A 53 -3.75 -10.78 -10.10
N ALA A 54 -2.77 -11.23 -10.90
CA ALA A 54 -2.70 -12.62 -11.33
C ALA A 54 -2.64 -13.62 -10.16
N THR A 55 -3.52 -14.60 -10.19
CA THR A 55 -3.34 -15.87 -9.47
C THR A 55 -2.34 -16.76 -10.22
N PRO A 56 -1.70 -17.75 -9.56
CA PRO A 56 -0.86 -18.73 -10.24
C PRO A 56 -1.54 -19.36 -11.47
N ALA A 57 -2.83 -19.68 -11.38
CA ALA A 57 -3.58 -20.25 -12.49
C ALA A 57 -3.65 -19.30 -13.70
N SER A 58 -4.00 -18.03 -13.48
CA SER A 58 -4.07 -17.04 -14.56
C SER A 58 -2.72 -16.77 -15.21
N LEU A 59 -1.63 -16.80 -14.42
CA LEU A 59 -0.27 -16.60 -14.92
C LEU A 59 0.16 -17.73 -15.87
N PHE A 60 0.04 -19.00 -15.46
CA PHE A 60 0.49 -20.10 -16.31
C PHE A 60 -0.41 -20.31 -17.52
N ARG A 61 -1.70 -20.00 -17.41
CA ARG A 61 -2.58 -19.91 -18.57
C ARG A 61 -2.07 -18.89 -19.57
N LEU A 62 -1.73 -17.67 -19.13
CA LEU A 62 -1.19 -16.64 -20.02
C LEU A 62 0.11 -17.09 -20.71
N LEU A 63 1.05 -17.65 -19.94
CA LEU A 63 2.32 -18.18 -20.48
C LEU A 63 2.07 -19.26 -21.56
N ALA A 64 1.17 -20.21 -21.30
CA ALA A 64 0.84 -21.28 -22.22
C ALA A 64 0.10 -20.76 -23.47
N THR A 65 -0.85 -19.86 -23.29
CA THR A 65 -1.64 -19.28 -24.40
C THR A 65 -0.77 -18.43 -25.30
N GLU A 66 0.14 -17.62 -24.76
CA GLU A 66 1.07 -16.84 -25.59
C GLU A 66 2.11 -17.71 -26.29
N ALA A 67 2.59 -18.77 -25.64
CA ALA A 67 3.45 -19.75 -26.31
C ALA A 67 2.71 -20.45 -27.46
N SER A 68 1.48 -20.92 -27.25
CA SER A 68 0.67 -21.56 -28.30
C SER A 68 0.40 -20.61 -29.47
N LYS A 69 0.10 -19.33 -29.18
CA LYS A 69 -0.19 -18.32 -30.19
C LYS A 69 1.05 -17.96 -31.02
N GLN A 70 2.18 -17.66 -30.39
CA GLN A 70 3.37 -17.16 -31.07
C GLN A 70 4.14 -18.27 -31.80
N LEU A 71 4.01 -19.52 -31.35
CA LEU A 71 4.59 -20.69 -32.02
C LEU A 71 3.67 -21.28 -33.12
N GLY A 72 2.50 -20.70 -33.38
CA GLY A 72 1.57 -21.17 -34.42
C GLY A 72 0.85 -22.49 -34.09
N LEU A 73 0.69 -22.83 -32.81
CA LEU A 73 0.16 -24.11 -32.35
C LEU A 73 -1.35 -24.09 -32.15
N HIS A 74 -2.08 -24.03 -33.26
CA HIS A 74 -3.55 -23.96 -33.26
C HIS A 74 -4.22 -25.14 -32.55
N SER A 75 -3.68 -26.36 -32.68
CA SER A 75 -4.21 -27.58 -32.05
C SER A 75 -4.06 -27.59 -30.52
N MET A 76 -3.10 -26.85 -29.97
CA MET A 76 -2.78 -26.84 -28.53
C MET A 76 -3.52 -25.74 -27.76
N ARG A 77 -4.36 -24.94 -28.42
CA ARG A 77 -5.06 -23.80 -27.79
C ARG A 77 -5.97 -24.21 -26.63
N SER A 78 -6.66 -25.34 -26.74
CA SER A 78 -7.51 -25.85 -25.65
C SER A 78 -6.67 -26.23 -24.44
N ALA A 79 -5.61 -27.03 -24.65
CA ALA A 79 -4.69 -27.44 -23.59
C ALA A 79 -4.05 -26.23 -22.90
N ALA A 80 -3.64 -25.20 -23.67
CA ALA A 80 -3.10 -23.96 -23.13
C ALA A 80 -4.09 -23.22 -22.21
N ASN A 81 -5.37 -23.16 -22.59
CA ASN A 81 -6.42 -22.52 -21.79
C ASN A 81 -6.76 -23.29 -20.50
N GLU A 82 -6.46 -24.58 -20.43
CA GLU A 82 -6.70 -25.43 -19.26
C GLU A 82 -5.54 -25.39 -18.25
N VAL A 83 -4.38 -24.83 -18.63
CA VAL A 83 -3.24 -24.70 -17.73
C VAL A 83 -3.61 -23.80 -16.53
N SER A 84 -3.62 -24.40 -15.35
CA SER A 84 -4.05 -23.75 -14.09
C SER A 84 -3.07 -23.93 -12.94
N SER A 85 -1.95 -24.62 -13.16
CA SER A 85 -0.93 -24.90 -12.14
C SER A 85 0.46 -25.01 -12.75
N GLY A 86 1.49 -24.99 -11.91
CA GLY A 86 2.88 -25.18 -12.36
C GLY A 86 3.13 -26.57 -12.97
N SER A 87 2.50 -27.62 -12.44
CA SER A 87 2.62 -28.97 -12.99
C SER A 87 1.91 -29.13 -14.33
N ALA A 88 0.76 -28.47 -14.52
CA ALA A 88 0.09 -28.40 -15.81
C ALA A 88 0.94 -27.64 -16.83
N PHE A 89 1.61 -26.57 -16.42
CA PHE A 89 2.50 -25.81 -17.28
C PHE A 89 3.74 -26.62 -17.70
N GLU A 90 4.37 -27.35 -16.78
CA GLU A 90 5.50 -28.24 -17.09
C GLU A 90 5.09 -29.33 -18.09
N ARG A 91 3.91 -29.93 -17.91
CA ARG A 91 3.36 -30.90 -18.86
C ARG A 91 3.15 -30.29 -20.24
N PHE A 92 2.53 -29.11 -20.30
CA PHE A 92 2.33 -28.37 -21.55
C PHE A 92 3.66 -28.14 -22.28
N LEU A 93 4.73 -27.73 -21.59
CA LEU A 93 6.06 -27.56 -22.18
C LEU A 93 6.63 -28.85 -22.77
N ARG A 94 6.36 -30.01 -22.13
CA ARG A 94 6.82 -31.31 -22.65
C ARG A 94 6.04 -31.75 -23.90
N GLU A 95 4.76 -31.41 -23.98
CA GLU A 95 3.88 -31.78 -25.09
C GLU A 95 4.09 -30.93 -26.36
N LEU A 96 4.85 -29.83 -26.26
CA LEU A 96 5.19 -29.03 -27.44
C LEU A 96 6.01 -29.86 -28.46
N PRO A 97 5.81 -29.70 -29.78
CA PRO A 97 6.54 -30.43 -30.80
C PRO A 97 8.07 -30.26 -30.73
N ASP A 98 8.83 -31.36 -30.83
CA ASP A 98 10.30 -31.34 -30.86
C ASP A 98 10.90 -30.57 -32.04
N SER A 99 10.11 -30.38 -33.11
CA SER A 99 10.50 -29.64 -34.32
C SER A 99 10.93 -28.19 -34.07
N PHE A 100 10.53 -27.59 -32.96
CA PHE A 100 10.95 -26.21 -32.62
C PHE A 100 12.39 -26.12 -32.14
N GLY A 101 13.03 -27.24 -31.80
CA GLY A 101 14.35 -27.24 -31.18
C GLY A 101 14.33 -26.36 -29.93
N ARG A 102 15.21 -25.35 -29.90
CA ARG A 102 15.30 -24.40 -28.79
C ARG A 102 14.19 -23.35 -28.83
N VAL A 103 13.59 -23.09 -27.66
CA VAL A 103 12.58 -22.04 -27.48
C VAL A 103 12.99 -21.08 -26.37
N VAL A 104 13.03 -19.79 -26.67
CA VAL A 104 13.36 -18.74 -25.71
C VAL A 104 12.08 -18.03 -25.27
N ILE A 105 11.75 -18.10 -23.98
CA ILE A 105 10.57 -17.44 -23.40
C ILE A 105 11.03 -16.15 -22.70
N LEU A 106 10.72 -15.02 -23.30
CA LEU A 106 11.00 -13.67 -22.83
C LEU A 106 9.82 -13.19 -21.99
N VAL A 107 10.02 -12.98 -20.70
CA VAL A 107 8.98 -12.51 -19.78
C VAL A 107 9.30 -11.08 -19.35
N ASP A 108 8.42 -10.15 -19.71
CA ASP A 108 8.54 -8.74 -19.36
C ASP A 108 7.60 -8.34 -18.23
N GLU A 109 7.92 -7.23 -17.57
CA GLU A 109 7.06 -6.55 -16.60
C GLU A 109 6.65 -7.45 -15.42
N VAL A 110 7.58 -8.25 -14.91
CA VAL A 110 7.36 -9.15 -13.75
C VAL A 110 6.84 -8.40 -12.51
N ARG A 111 7.15 -7.10 -12.37
CA ARG A 111 6.60 -6.22 -11.32
C ARG A 111 5.07 -6.12 -11.32
N ALA A 112 4.40 -6.46 -12.41
CA ALA A 112 2.95 -6.46 -12.48
C ALA A 112 2.33 -7.55 -11.60
N LEU A 113 3.07 -8.60 -11.25
CA LEU A 113 2.52 -9.73 -10.49
C LEU A 113 2.51 -9.47 -8.96
N PRO A 114 1.49 -9.99 -8.24
CA PRO A 114 1.53 -10.06 -6.79
C PRO A 114 2.75 -10.84 -6.30
N GLN A 115 3.33 -10.43 -5.16
CA GLN A 115 4.57 -11.03 -4.65
C GLN A 115 4.47 -12.56 -4.49
N LYS A 116 3.35 -13.07 -3.96
CA LYS A 116 3.12 -14.52 -3.79
C LYS A 116 3.15 -15.26 -5.13
N THR A 117 2.51 -14.70 -6.16
CA THR A 117 2.45 -15.28 -7.51
C THR A 117 3.83 -15.26 -8.18
N MET A 118 4.59 -14.18 -8.01
CA MET A 118 5.96 -14.06 -8.52
C MET A 118 6.90 -15.12 -7.92
N VAL A 119 6.83 -15.34 -6.60
CA VAL A 119 7.62 -16.39 -5.92
C VAL A 119 7.18 -17.78 -6.40
N TYR A 120 5.87 -18.01 -6.57
CA TYR A 120 5.35 -19.27 -7.07
C TYR A 120 5.85 -19.56 -8.50
N MET A 121 5.78 -18.58 -9.40
CA MET A 121 6.34 -18.67 -10.76
C MET A 121 7.79 -19.13 -10.73
N ALA A 122 8.59 -18.48 -9.89
CA ALA A 122 10.00 -18.75 -9.79
C ALA A 122 10.32 -20.16 -9.29
N ASN A 123 9.56 -20.67 -8.32
CA ASN A 123 9.68 -22.05 -7.85
C ASN A 123 9.35 -23.05 -8.96
N VAL A 124 8.32 -22.80 -9.76
CA VAL A 124 7.96 -23.65 -10.90
C VAL A 124 9.04 -23.64 -11.96
N LEU A 125 9.56 -22.47 -12.33
CA LEU A 125 10.65 -22.37 -13.31
C LEU A 125 11.91 -23.10 -12.82
N ARG A 126 12.20 -23.04 -11.51
CA ARG A 126 13.28 -23.84 -10.90
C ARG A 126 13.03 -25.34 -10.97
N ALA A 127 11.80 -25.79 -10.74
CA ALA A 127 11.42 -27.19 -10.90
C ALA A 127 11.64 -27.63 -12.36
N VAL A 128 11.13 -26.87 -13.33
CA VAL A 128 11.34 -27.12 -14.77
C VAL A 128 12.82 -27.23 -15.11
N PHE A 129 13.63 -26.30 -14.60
CA PHE A 129 15.08 -26.33 -14.81
C PHE A 129 15.68 -27.61 -14.23
N THR A 130 15.39 -27.95 -12.98
CA THR A 130 15.95 -29.13 -12.30
C THR A 130 15.50 -30.43 -12.97
N ASN A 131 14.21 -30.55 -13.28
CA ASN A 131 13.58 -31.76 -13.83
C ASN A 131 14.11 -32.12 -15.22
N ARG A 132 14.68 -31.18 -15.97
CA ARG A 132 15.28 -31.46 -17.30
C ARG A 132 16.37 -32.54 -17.29
N LEU A 133 16.95 -32.83 -16.12
CA LEU A 133 17.99 -33.86 -15.94
C LEU A 133 17.41 -35.24 -15.62
N GLN A 134 16.09 -35.34 -15.42
CA GLN A 134 15.40 -36.58 -15.09
C GLN A 134 14.97 -37.31 -16.37
N SER A 135 14.98 -38.65 -16.31
CA SER A 135 14.53 -39.49 -17.41
C SER A 135 13.05 -39.23 -17.74
N GLY A 136 12.73 -38.97 -19.01
CA GLY A 136 11.39 -38.63 -19.49
C GLY A 136 11.03 -37.15 -19.43
N TYR A 137 11.95 -36.29 -18.99
CA TYR A 137 11.78 -34.83 -18.89
C TYR A 137 12.84 -34.06 -19.70
N GLU A 138 13.62 -34.74 -20.54
CA GLU A 138 14.73 -34.17 -21.32
C GLU A 138 14.25 -33.07 -22.27
N ALA A 139 13.01 -33.16 -22.75
CA ALA A 139 12.35 -32.14 -23.57
C ALA A 139 12.27 -30.76 -22.89
N LEU A 140 12.38 -30.67 -21.55
CA LEU A 140 12.46 -29.40 -20.84
C LEU A 140 13.78 -28.66 -21.08
N GLY A 141 14.84 -29.39 -21.48
CA GLY A 141 16.18 -28.83 -21.69
C GLY A 141 16.31 -27.86 -22.86
N ARG A 142 15.26 -27.72 -23.68
CA ARG A 142 15.21 -26.81 -24.83
C ARG A 142 14.63 -25.44 -24.52
N TYR A 143 14.07 -25.22 -23.33
CA TYR A 143 13.47 -23.96 -22.93
C TYR A 143 14.48 -23.07 -22.19
N VAL A 144 14.63 -21.83 -22.66
CA VAL A 144 15.41 -20.80 -21.96
C VAL A 144 14.47 -19.70 -21.52
N PHE A 145 14.33 -19.50 -20.21
CA PHE A 145 13.56 -18.38 -19.67
C PHE A 145 14.47 -17.18 -19.48
N LEU A 146 14.01 -16.02 -19.96
CA LEU A 146 14.60 -14.71 -19.69
C LEU A 146 13.57 -13.85 -18.98
N LEU A 147 13.82 -13.52 -17.71
CA LEU A 147 12.97 -12.64 -16.92
C LEU A 147 13.56 -11.22 -16.92
N ALA A 148 12.81 -10.24 -17.40
CA ALA A 148 13.20 -8.83 -17.34
C ALA A 148 12.48 -8.09 -16.21
N GLY A 149 13.22 -7.28 -15.46
CA GLY A 149 12.67 -6.53 -14.31
C GLY A 149 13.66 -5.59 -13.65
N GLY A 150 13.18 -4.91 -12.61
CA GLY A 150 13.93 -4.00 -11.75
C GLY A 150 14.23 -4.62 -10.38
N SER A 151 14.08 -3.81 -9.33
CA SER A 151 14.40 -4.20 -7.95
C SER A 151 13.54 -5.35 -7.41
N GLU A 152 12.37 -5.60 -7.98
CA GLU A 152 11.48 -6.69 -7.61
C GLU A 152 12.11 -8.08 -7.81
N LEU A 153 12.99 -8.24 -8.81
CA LEU A 153 13.61 -9.53 -9.12
C LEU A 153 14.72 -9.94 -8.14
N LEU A 154 15.19 -9.02 -7.28
CA LEU A 154 16.24 -9.32 -6.28
C LEU A 154 15.81 -10.36 -5.27
N ARG A 155 14.54 -10.30 -4.84
CA ARG A 155 14.02 -11.28 -3.88
C ARG A 155 14.09 -12.69 -4.44
N LEU A 156 14.00 -12.81 -5.77
CA LEU A 156 14.06 -14.09 -6.48
C LEU A 156 15.48 -14.58 -6.75
N THR A 157 16.50 -13.71 -6.69
CA THR A 157 17.89 -14.05 -7.04
C THR A 157 18.89 -13.99 -5.88
N MET A 158 18.60 -13.26 -4.79
CA MET A 158 19.61 -12.92 -3.78
C MET A 158 19.41 -13.53 -2.40
N THR A 159 18.21 -13.99 -2.06
CA THR A 159 17.96 -14.58 -0.74
C THR A 159 18.50 -16.02 -0.66
N VAL A 160 18.87 -16.49 0.53
CA VAL A 160 19.34 -17.88 0.73
C VAL A 160 18.28 -18.91 0.31
N ALA A 161 17.00 -18.53 0.41
CA ALA A 161 15.85 -19.31 -0.07
C ALA A 161 15.41 -18.97 -1.50
N SER A 162 16.22 -18.23 -2.27
CA SER A 162 15.76 -17.72 -3.56
C SER A 162 15.69 -18.84 -4.62
N PRO A 163 14.59 -18.89 -5.39
CA PRO A 163 14.43 -19.89 -6.44
C PRO A 163 15.44 -19.77 -7.58
N PHE A 164 15.94 -18.58 -7.90
CA PHE A 164 16.79 -18.35 -9.08
C PHE A 164 18.29 -18.21 -8.81
N SER A 165 18.75 -18.04 -7.56
CA SER A 165 20.17 -17.79 -7.24
C SER A 165 21.15 -18.79 -7.88
N ASN A 166 20.78 -20.08 -7.96
CA ASN A 166 21.64 -21.13 -8.48
C ASN A 166 21.34 -21.54 -9.93
N ILE A 167 20.32 -20.95 -10.56
CA ILE A 167 19.83 -21.37 -11.88
C ILE A 167 19.69 -20.22 -12.88
N SER A 168 20.07 -18.99 -12.52
CA SER A 168 20.04 -17.84 -13.43
C SER A 168 21.38 -17.11 -13.49
N THR A 169 21.71 -16.62 -14.69
CA THR A 169 22.76 -15.64 -14.89
C THR A 169 22.13 -14.24 -14.97
N THR A 170 22.51 -13.37 -14.05
CA THR A 170 22.06 -11.97 -14.07
C THR A 170 22.86 -11.15 -15.10
N VAL A 171 22.15 -10.40 -15.94
CA VAL A 171 22.72 -9.46 -16.89
C VAL A 171 22.13 -8.08 -16.64
N HIS A 172 22.99 -7.10 -16.36
CA HIS A 172 22.57 -5.71 -16.19
C HIS A 172 22.53 -4.99 -17.53
N LEU A 173 21.44 -4.28 -17.81
CA LEU A 173 21.30 -3.45 -19.00
C LEU A 173 21.98 -2.09 -18.76
N PRO A 174 23.05 -1.75 -19.51
CA PRO A 174 23.76 -0.49 -19.34
C PRO A 174 22.98 0.69 -19.95
N ASP A 175 23.41 1.91 -19.61
CA ASP A 175 23.01 3.12 -20.33
C ASP A 175 23.67 3.19 -21.72
N LEU A 176 23.15 4.07 -22.58
CA LEU A 176 23.70 4.28 -23.93
C LEU A 176 25.11 4.86 -23.84
N THR A 177 26.00 4.40 -24.71
CA THR A 177 27.26 5.10 -24.97
C THR A 177 27.01 6.43 -25.68
N LEU A 178 27.98 7.35 -25.67
CA LEU A 178 27.87 8.61 -26.41
C LEU A 178 27.60 8.38 -27.91
N SER A 179 28.20 7.33 -28.50
CA SER A 179 27.97 6.98 -29.91
C SER A 179 26.52 6.53 -30.15
N GLU A 180 25.97 5.70 -29.27
CA GLU A 180 24.56 5.27 -29.35
C GLU A 180 23.59 6.41 -29.08
N ALA A 181 23.92 7.32 -28.16
CA ALA A 181 23.14 8.53 -27.90
C ALA A 181 23.12 9.47 -29.13
N LYS A 182 24.26 9.65 -29.80
CA LYS A 182 24.36 10.38 -31.06
C LYS A 182 23.48 9.76 -32.15
N GLN A 183 23.48 8.43 -32.27
CA GLN A 183 22.61 7.72 -33.22
C GLN A 183 21.13 7.89 -32.88
N LEU A 184 20.75 7.76 -31.60
CA LEU A 184 19.37 7.92 -31.15
C LEU A 184 18.84 9.33 -31.41
N ILE A 185 19.63 10.35 -31.11
CA ILE A 185 19.27 11.76 -31.35
C ILE A 185 19.22 12.05 -32.84
N GLY A 186 20.18 11.54 -33.63
CA GLY A 186 20.17 11.65 -35.08
C GLY A 186 18.92 11.03 -35.71
N TYR A 187 18.47 9.88 -35.20
CA TYR A 187 17.20 9.29 -35.61
C TYR A 187 15.99 10.15 -35.22
N GLY A 188 15.96 10.68 -33.99
CA GLY A 188 14.86 11.52 -33.50
C GLY A 188 14.68 12.82 -34.29
N PHE A 189 15.77 13.40 -34.79
CA PHE A 189 15.74 14.61 -35.63
C PHE A 189 15.82 14.30 -37.14
N ALA A 190 15.70 13.03 -37.53
CA ALA A 190 15.67 12.66 -38.94
C ALA A 190 14.46 13.31 -39.62
N GLY A 191 14.72 14.12 -40.66
CA GLY A 191 13.70 14.90 -41.37
C GLY A 191 13.65 16.38 -41.00
N THR A 192 14.45 16.84 -40.02
CA THR A 192 14.66 18.27 -39.77
C THR A 192 15.81 18.83 -40.63
N GLN A 193 15.85 20.15 -40.85
CA GLN A 193 16.94 20.82 -41.60
C GLN A 193 18.24 20.99 -40.78
N LEU A 194 18.40 20.25 -39.67
CA LEU A 194 19.58 20.32 -38.82
C LEU A 194 20.80 19.70 -39.51
N GLN A 195 21.92 20.44 -39.49
CA GLN A 195 23.20 19.90 -39.93
C GLN A 195 23.69 18.80 -38.97
N VAL A 196 24.31 17.75 -39.52
CA VAL A 196 24.83 16.60 -38.76
C VAL A 196 25.77 17.03 -37.62
N ALA A 197 26.62 18.04 -37.85
CA ALA A 197 27.50 18.59 -36.82
C ALA A 197 26.71 19.11 -35.60
N ARG A 198 25.63 19.87 -35.83
CA ARG A 198 24.77 20.38 -34.75
C ARG A 198 24.03 19.28 -34.00
N VAL A 199 23.67 18.18 -34.67
CA VAL A 199 23.08 17.00 -34.03
C VAL A 199 24.10 16.34 -33.09
N HIS A 200 25.38 16.29 -33.47
CA HIS A 200 26.44 15.79 -32.61
C HIS A 200 26.69 16.69 -31.41
N ASP A 201 26.76 18.01 -31.59
CA ASP A 201 26.95 18.97 -30.49
C ASP A 201 25.78 18.89 -29.49
N LEU A 202 24.55 18.82 -30.00
CA LEU A 202 23.35 18.64 -29.19
C LEU A 202 23.39 17.32 -28.42
N ALA A 203 23.81 16.23 -29.07
CA ALA A 203 23.93 14.93 -28.44
C ALA A 203 24.98 14.89 -27.34
N GLU A 204 26.12 15.55 -27.52
CA GLU A 204 27.15 15.69 -26.48
C GLU A 204 26.60 16.47 -25.28
N ALA A 205 25.96 17.61 -25.51
CA ALA A 205 25.38 18.41 -24.43
C ALA A 205 24.26 17.65 -23.66
N ILE A 206 23.40 16.91 -24.35
CA ILE A 206 22.39 16.04 -23.70
C ILE A 206 23.07 14.90 -22.93
N TYR A 207 24.14 14.32 -23.47
CA TYR A 207 24.87 13.24 -22.83
C TYR A 207 25.52 13.69 -21.53
N GLU A 208 26.08 14.91 -21.45
CA GLU A 208 26.61 15.46 -20.19
C GLU A 208 25.57 15.53 -19.07
N GLN A 209 24.30 15.76 -19.40
CA GLN A 209 23.24 15.82 -18.40
C GLN A 209 22.69 14.44 -18.02
N THR A 210 22.53 13.57 -19.02
CA THR A 210 21.76 12.32 -18.91
C THR A 210 22.63 11.07 -18.76
N HIS A 211 23.90 11.17 -19.12
CA HIS A 211 24.88 10.09 -19.22
C HIS A 211 24.34 8.86 -19.96
N GLY A 212 23.66 9.12 -21.09
CA GLY A 212 23.12 8.07 -21.95
C GLY A 212 21.89 7.34 -21.39
N HIS A 213 21.28 7.82 -20.30
CA HIS A 213 20.04 7.21 -19.79
C HIS A 213 18.94 7.28 -20.87
N PRO A 214 18.47 6.14 -21.44
CA PRO A 214 17.71 6.13 -22.68
C PRO A 214 16.47 7.04 -22.69
N TYR A 215 15.67 7.00 -21.63
CA TYR A 215 14.49 7.84 -21.50
C TYR A 215 14.82 9.33 -21.32
N LEU A 216 15.78 9.68 -20.45
CA LEU A 216 16.13 11.08 -20.21
C LEU A 216 16.74 11.71 -21.45
N THR A 217 17.58 10.96 -22.18
CA THR A 217 18.16 11.39 -23.46
C THR A 217 17.06 11.74 -24.47
N GLN A 218 16.07 10.86 -24.63
CA GLN A 218 14.93 11.10 -25.54
C GLN A 218 14.02 12.23 -25.06
N ARG A 219 13.68 12.27 -23.77
CA ARG A 219 12.78 13.30 -23.23
C ARG A 219 13.40 14.69 -23.31
N MET A 220 14.70 14.81 -23.06
CA MET A 220 15.43 16.07 -23.20
C MET A 220 15.48 16.51 -24.66
N ALA A 221 15.75 15.60 -25.60
CA ALA A 221 15.68 15.89 -27.03
C ALA A 221 14.27 16.35 -27.46
N ALA A 222 13.21 15.69 -26.96
CA ALA A 222 11.83 16.07 -27.24
C ALA A 222 11.48 17.46 -26.69
N CYS A 223 11.89 17.78 -25.47
CA CYS A 223 11.70 19.12 -24.88
C CYS A 223 12.39 20.22 -25.71
N ILE A 224 13.58 19.93 -26.26
CA ILE A 224 14.29 20.86 -27.14
C ILE A 224 13.58 21.00 -28.50
N ALA A 225 12.99 19.93 -29.02
CA ALA A 225 12.16 20.00 -30.23
C ALA A 225 10.89 20.85 -30.01
N GLU A 226 10.22 20.69 -28.85
CA GLU A 226 9.08 21.54 -28.46
C GLU A 226 9.47 23.03 -28.40
N PHE A 227 10.68 23.36 -27.90
CA PHE A 227 11.18 24.73 -27.91
C PHE A 227 11.48 25.27 -29.32
N ALA A 228 12.01 24.41 -30.19
CA ALA A 228 12.30 24.74 -31.59
C ALA A 228 11.01 25.09 -32.35
N GLU A 229 9.97 24.29 -32.17
CA GLU A 229 8.65 24.53 -32.75
C GLU A 229 8.03 25.84 -32.24
N ALA A 230 8.06 26.06 -30.92
CA ALA A 230 7.51 27.28 -30.31
C ALA A 230 8.22 28.57 -30.76
N GLN A 231 9.53 28.50 -31.01
CA GLN A 231 10.34 29.65 -31.45
C GLN A 231 10.51 29.73 -32.97
N GLN A 232 9.95 28.77 -33.74
CA GLN A 232 10.14 28.65 -35.18
C GLN A 232 11.62 28.72 -35.61
N SER A 233 12.50 28.11 -34.81
CA SER A 233 13.95 28.15 -35.01
C SER A 233 14.58 26.77 -34.82
N PRO A 234 15.73 26.47 -35.44
CA PRO A 234 16.33 25.14 -35.32
C PRO A 234 16.79 24.88 -33.87
N PRO A 235 16.74 23.62 -33.39
CA PRO A 235 17.24 23.24 -32.07
C PRO A 235 18.63 23.79 -31.76
N ASP A 236 18.76 24.39 -30.58
CA ASP A 236 19.99 25.00 -30.10
C ASP A 236 20.54 24.26 -28.86
N PRO A 237 21.83 23.86 -28.84
CA PRO A 237 22.45 23.21 -27.68
C PRO A 237 22.37 24.02 -26.38
N SER A 238 22.29 25.35 -26.44
CA SER A 238 22.12 26.21 -25.25
C SER A 238 20.80 25.94 -24.50
N TRP A 239 19.80 25.37 -25.19
CA TRP A 239 18.51 25.03 -24.58
C TRP A 239 18.56 23.76 -23.73
N VAL A 240 19.65 22.98 -23.76
CA VAL A 240 19.82 21.78 -22.92
C VAL A 240 19.66 22.10 -21.43
N LEU A 241 20.24 23.21 -20.96
CA LEU A 241 20.13 23.61 -19.56
C LEU A 241 18.70 24.03 -19.20
N LYS A 242 18.00 24.69 -20.13
CA LYS A 242 16.59 25.05 -19.98
C LYS A 242 15.71 23.80 -19.91
N ALA A 243 15.90 22.85 -20.84
CA ALA A 243 15.18 21.58 -20.86
C ALA A 243 15.44 20.76 -19.58
N ARG A 244 16.68 20.72 -19.10
CA ARG A 244 17.03 20.11 -17.81
C ARG A 244 16.21 20.71 -16.67
N ASP A 245 16.16 22.03 -16.55
CA ASP A 245 15.48 22.69 -15.43
C ASP A 245 13.96 22.49 -15.49
N GLU A 246 13.38 22.42 -16.68
CA GLU A 246 11.97 22.03 -16.86
C GLU A 246 11.72 20.58 -16.44
N MET A 247 12.54 19.64 -16.91
CA MET A 247 12.44 18.23 -16.54
C MET A 247 12.61 18.00 -15.05
N LEU A 248 13.53 18.72 -14.38
CA LEU A 248 13.75 18.59 -12.94
C LEU A 248 12.50 18.90 -12.09
N ASN A 249 11.57 19.67 -12.63
CA ASN A 249 10.33 20.07 -11.95
C ASN A 249 9.12 19.24 -12.39
N ASN A 250 9.04 18.88 -13.68
CA ASN A 250 7.82 18.33 -14.28
C ASN A 250 7.91 16.86 -14.71
N ASP A 251 9.10 16.27 -14.76
CA ASP A 251 9.26 14.91 -15.28
C ASP A 251 8.88 13.81 -14.27
N GLY A 252 8.11 12.81 -14.72
CA GLY A 252 7.62 11.72 -13.88
C GLY A 252 8.72 10.78 -13.36
N ASN A 253 9.81 10.60 -14.11
CA ASN A 253 10.95 9.81 -13.66
C ASN A 253 11.78 10.56 -12.62
N ILE A 254 11.95 11.87 -12.77
CA ILE A 254 12.56 12.71 -11.73
C ILE A 254 11.72 12.68 -10.43
N ARG A 255 10.40 12.73 -10.53
CA ARG A 255 9.51 12.56 -9.36
C ARG A 255 9.73 11.22 -8.66
N HIS A 256 9.93 10.13 -9.41
CA HIS A 256 10.25 8.83 -8.84
C HIS A 256 11.58 8.83 -8.07
N VAL A 257 12.62 9.47 -8.62
CA VAL A 257 13.91 9.63 -7.91
C VAL A 257 13.73 10.45 -6.63
N ARG A 258 12.96 11.55 -6.67
CA ARG A 258 12.64 12.34 -5.47
C ARG A 258 11.93 11.50 -4.42
N ASN A 259 10.93 10.72 -4.83
CA ASN A 259 10.19 9.83 -3.93
C ASN A 259 11.08 8.77 -3.29
N ALA A 260 12.00 8.18 -4.05
CA ALA A 260 12.96 7.23 -3.51
C ALA A 260 13.93 7.88 -2.51
N LEU A 261 14.38 9.10 -2.79
CA LEU A 261 15.28 9.88 -1.93
C LEU A 261 14.57 10.65 -0.81
N HIS A 262 13.26 10.45 -0.62
CA HIS A 262 12.63 10.78 0.65
C HIS A 262 13.05 9.79 1.74
N ASP A 263 13.52 8.59 1.38
CA ASP A 263 14.21 7.69 2.30
C ASP A 263 15.52 8.35 2.76
N PRO A 264 15.63 8.70 4.05
CA PRO A 264 16.77 9.41 4.61
C PRO A 264 18.10 8.71 4.43
N ALA A 265 18.08 7.39 4.61
CA ALA A 265 19.28 6.56 4.56
C ALA A 265 19.81 6.49 3.13
N LEU A 266 18.91 6.49 2.14
CA LEU A 266 19.27 6.53 0.73
C LEU A 266 19.78 7.92 0.33
N LEU A 267 19.10 8.98 0.77
CA LEU A 267 19.54 10.36 0.49
C LEU A 267 20.93 10.64 1.06
N ASP A 268 21.19 10.28 2.32
CA ASP A 268 22.50 10.45 2.94
C ASP A 268 23.59 9.63 2.23
N THR A 269 23.29 8.39 1.85
CA THR A 269 24.23 7.53 1.08
C THR A 269 24.59 8.15 -0.27
N VAL A 270 23.60 8.63 -1.04
CA VAL A 270 23.85 9.32 -2.32
C VAL A 270 24.62 10.63 -2.10
N PHE A 271 24.31 11.35 -1.03
CA PHE A 271 24.99 12.60 -0.72
C PHE A 271 26.45 12.38 -0.31
N ARG A 272 26.78 11.28 0.38
CA ARG A 272 28.17 10.85 0.62
C ARG A 272 28.89 10.56 -0.69
N ILE A 273 28.27 9.74 -1.56
CA ILE A 273 28.79 9.40 -2.89
C ILE A 273 29.09 10.66 -3.73
N LEU A 274 28.29 11.72 -3.57
CA LEU A 274 28.50 12.99 -4.26
C LEU A 274 29.71 13.80 -3.77
N ARG A 275 30.20 13.53 -2.57
CA ARG A 275 31.26 14.32 -1.91
C ARG A 275 32.60 13.61 -1.89
N GLU A 276 32.58 12.29 -1.74
CA GLU A 276 33.77 11.49 -1.45
C GLU A 276 33.78 10.23 -2.32
N PRO A 277 34.95 9.84 -2.86
CA PRO A 277 35.10 8.57 -3.57
C PRO A 277 34.67 7.41 -2.68
N THR A 278 33.56 6.76 -3.04
CA THR A 278 32.97 5.67 -2.26
C THR A 278 33.12 4.37 -3.04
N PRO A 279 33.79 3.33 -2.51
CA PRO A 279 33.85 2.02 -3.17
C PRO A 279 32.45 1.44 -3.37
N PHE A 280 32.18 0.93 -4.57
CA PHE A 280 30.91 0.28 -4.87
C PHE A 280 30.86 -1.11 -4.21
N GLY A 281 29.91 -1.32 -3.30
CA GLY A 281 29.77 -2.58 -2.58
C GLY A 281 28.43 -3.27 -2.86
N TYR A 282 28.47 -4.45 -3.50
CA TYR A 282 27.28 -5.30 -3.67
C TYR A 282 26.71 -5.87 -2.36
N LEU A 283 27.49 -5.83 -1.26
CA LEU A 283 27.04 -6.25 0.07
C LEU A 283 26.49 -5.08 0.91
N ASP A 284 26.63 -3.83 0.43
CA ASP A 284 26.00 -2.67 1.04
C ASP A 284 24.57 -2.55 0.50
N LEU A 285 23.60 -3.03 1.30
CA LEU A 285 22.18 -3.06 0.95
C LEU A 285 21.64 -1.71 0.47
N ARG A 286 22.20 -0.58 0.94
CA ARG A 286 21.76 0.75 0.51
C ARG A 286 22.31 1.11 -0.85
N GLN A 287 23.60 0.92 -1.08
CA GLN A 287 24.21 1.15 -2.39
C GLN A 287 23.59 0.25 -3.45
N GLU A 288 23.38 -1.02 -3.10
CA GLU A 288 22.71 -1.95 -3.98
C GLU A 288 21.29 -1.46 -4.30
N LYS A 289 20.46 -1.17 -3.29
CA LYS A 289 19.10 -0.61 -3.49
C LYS A 289 19.12 0.64 -4.38
N LEU A 290 20.04 1.57 -4.16
CA LEU A 290 20.22 2.77 -4.99
C LEU A 290 20.61 2.44 -6.44
N HIS A 291 21.48 1.46 -6.63
CA HIS A 291 21.92 1.02 -7.95
C HIS A 291 20.75 0.43 -8.76
N LEU A 292 19.90 -0.35 -8.08
CA LEU A 292 18.74 -1.01 -8.67
C LEU A 292 17.59 -0.06 -8.98
N LEU A 293 17.40 0.94 -8.11
CA LEU A 293 16.53 2.08 -8.40
C LEU A 293 17.09 2.93 -9.56
N GLY A 294 18.35 2.72 -9.95
CA GLY A 294 19.00 3.42 -11.02
C GLY A 294 19.42 4.82 -10.64
N ILE A 295 19.63 5.10 -9.35
CA ILE A 295 20.04 6.41 -8.85
C ILE A 295 21.56 6.54 -8.87
N ILE A 296 22.27 5.43 -8.61
CA ILE A 296 23.74 5.34 -8.70
C ILE A 296 24.16 4.27 -9.71
N ARG A 297 25.41 4.34 -10.15
CA ARG A 297 26.06 3.32 -10.98
C ARG A 297 27.46 3.03 -10.44
N GLU A 298 28.02 1.92 -10.89
CA GLU A 298 29.42 1.57 -10.66
C GLU A 298 30.27 2.12 -11.83
N GLU A 299 31.38 2.74 -11.48
CA GLU A 299 32.39 3.22 -12.43
C GLU A 299 33.78 3.04 -11.82
N ASN A 300 34.60 2.18 -12.44
CA ASN A 300 35.96 1.89 -12.01
C ASN A 300 36.09 1.45 -10.54
N GLY A 301 35.13 0.66 -10.06
CA GLY A 301 35.03 0.18 -8.67
C GLY A 301 34.42 1.19 -7.70
N LEU A 302 34.02 2.37 -8.16
CA LEU A 302 33.43 3.42 -7.33
C LEU A 302 31.93 3.58 -7.59
N ALA A 303 31.19 3.87 -6.52
CA ALA A 303 29.81 4.29 -6.60
C ALA A 303 29.78 5.77 -7.03
N VAL A 304 29.06 6.06 -8.10
CA VAL A 304 28.84 7.44 -8.59
C VAL A 304 27.36 7.67 -8.85
N PRO A 305 26.86 8.91 -8.75
CA PRO A 305 25.51 9.22 -9.20
C PRO A 305 25.37 8.81 -10.66
N ARG A 306 24.22 8.25 -11.04
CA ARG A 306 24.05 7.73 -12.38
C ARG A 306 24.25 8.79 -13.46
N ASN A 307 23.74 9.99 -13.22
CA ASN A 307 23.89 11.14 -14.11
C ASN A 307 23.84 12.48 -13.35
N ALA A 308 24.16 13.57 -14.05
CA ALA A 308 24.22 14.91 -13.47
C ALA A 308 22.86 15.43 -12.98
N MET A 309 21.77 15.03 -13.64
CA MET A 309 20.41 15.38 -13.21
C MET A 309 20.08 14.80 -11.83
N TYR A 310 20.32 13.50 -11.63
CA TYR A 310 20.06 12.83 -10.35
C TYR A 310 20.98 13.36 -9.24
N ALA A 311 22.24 13.64 -9.57
CA ALA A 311 23.16 14.32 -8.66
C ALA A 311 22.59 15.66 -8.17
N ARG A 312 21.97 16.45 -9.06
CA ARG A 312 21.36 17.75 -8.72
C ARG A 312 20.12 17.59 -7.84
N VAL A 313 19.26 16.62 -8.15
CA VAL A 313 18.10 16.26 -7.31
C VAL A 313 18.55 15.90 -5.89
N ALA A 314 19.54 15.02 -5.76
CA ALA A 314 20.07 14.62 -4.46
C ALA A 314 20.67 15.80 -3.68
N ARG A 315 21.41 16.71 -4.33
CA ARG A 315 21.92 17.94 -3.68
C ARG A 315 20.79 18.85 -3.18
N GLN A 316 19.76 19.09 -4.00
CA GLN A 316 18.62 19.92 -3.63
C GLN A 316 17.87 19.33 -2.43
N LEU A 317 17.60 18.03 -2.45
CA LEU A 317 16.96 17.34 -1.33
C LEU A 317 17.82 17.36 -0.08
N ALA A 318 19.13 17.13 -0.19
CA ALA A 318 20.06 17.18 0.93
C ALA A 318 20.13 18.57 1.60
N GLN A 319 20.03 19.64 0.80
CA GLN A 319 19.97 21.03 1.29
C GLN A 319 18.64 21.34 2.00
N GLN A 320 17.50 20.95 1.40
CA GLN A 320 16.18 21.10 2.02
C GLN A 320 16.09 20.32 3.33
N ALA A 321 16.74 19.16 3.35
CA ALA A 321 16.92 18.30 4.50
C ALA A 321 17.89 18.88 5.54
N GLY A 322 18.77 19.82 5.20
CA GLY A 322 19.86 20.25 6.08
C GLY A 322 20.87 19.16 6.41
N ILE A 323 20.98 18.11 5.59
CA ILE A 323 21.99 17.04 5.73
C ILE A 323 23.39 17.60 5.44
N ASP A 324 23.49 18.58 4.55
CA ASP A 324 24.70 19.32 4.23
C ASP A 324 25.26 20.14 5.41
N ARG A 325 24.38 20.54 6.34
CA ARG A 325 24.70 21.32 7.54
C ARG A 325 24.79 20.49 8.82
N ALA A 326 24.34 19.23 8.79
CA ALA A 326 24.32 18.34 9.94
C ALA A 326 25.72 17.86 10.31
N ALA A 327 26.05 17.79 11.61
CA ALA A 327 27.36 17.29 12.08
C ALA A 327 27.52 15.79 11.81
N VAL A 328 28.76 15.31 11.68
CA VAL A 328 29.05 13.85 11.74
C VAL A 328 28.55 13.33 13.09
N PRO A 329 27.62 12.38 13.12
CA PRO A 329 27.04 11.91 14.38
C PRO A 329 28.05 11.06 15.16
N THR A 330 28.14 11.31 16.48
CA THR A 330 29.00 10.57 17.43
C THR A 330 28.24 10.36 18.74
N HIS A 331 28.42 9.21 19.41
CA HIS A 331 27.68 8.90 20.65
C HIS A 331 27.82 9.95 21.76
N SER A 332 28.98 10.61 21.86
CA SER A 332 29.22 11.67 22.86
C SER A 332 28.47 12.99 22.58
N LYS A 333 27.88 13.15 21.39
CA LYS A 333 27.17 14.36 20.92
C LYS A 333 25.74 14.04 20.45
N ALA A 334 25.22 12.87 20.79
CA ALA A 334 23.89 12.44 20.39
C ALA A 334 22.81 13.06 21.30
N PRO A 335 21.61 13.34 20.77
CA PRO A 335 20.48 13.74 21.59
C PRO A 335 20.08 12.63 22.55
N ASN A 336 19.62 13.00 23.74
CA ASN A 336 18.99 12.09 24.69
C ASN A 336 17.61 11.68 24.17
N ILE A 337 17.27 10.41 24.32
CA ILE A 337 16.02 9.83 23.81
C ILE A 337 15.27 9.21 24.97
N ALA A 338 14.02 9.65 25.17
CA ALA A 338 13.06 8.97 26.02
C ALA A 338 11.87 8.52 25.17
N VAL A 339 11.41 7.29 25.39
CA VAL A 339 10.30 6.67 24.65
C VAL A 339 9.20 6.29 25.63
N LYS A 340 7.96 6.64 25.28
CA LYS A 340 6.75 6.28 26.02
C LYS A 340 5.73 5.67 25.08
N LEU A 341 5.03 4.64 25.55
CA LEU A 341 3.89 4.08 24.84
C LEU A 341 2.60 4.57 25.50
N LEU A 342 1.64 5.01 24.70
CA LEU A 342 0.30 5.35 25.18
C LEU A 342 -0.39 4.14 25.82
N THR A 343 -0.17 2.95 25.24
CA THR A 343 -0.71 1.71 25.74
C THR A 343 0.14 0.50 25.36
N SER A 344 0.10 -0.54 26.20
CA SER A 344 0.67 -1.85 25.91
C SER A 344 -0.30 -2.77 25.17
N ILE A 345 -1.56 -2.37 24.96
CA ILE A 345 -2.55 -3.13 24.17
C ILE A 345 -3.20 -2.26 23.10
N VAL A 346 -2.87 -2.53 21.84
CA VAL A 346 -3.17 -1.68 20.70
C VAL A 346 -4.51 -2.11 20.07
N PRO A 347 -5.44 -1.17 19.79
CA PRO A 347 -6.62 -1.47 19.00
C PRO A 347 -6.24 -1.95 17.60
N THR A 348 -7.14 -2.66 16.92
CA THR A 348 -6.86 -3.21 15.58
C THR A 348 -7.98 -2.93 14.58
N ALA A 349 -9.23 -2.82 15.04
CA ALA A 349 -10.40 -2.57 14.22
C ALA A 349 -10.26 -1.33 13.31
N PHE A 350 -10.34 -0.14 13.90
CA PHE A 350 -10.39 1.15 13.19
C PHE A 350 -9.07 1.91 13.23
N CYS A 351 -7.94 1.25 13.51
CA CYS A 351 -6.64 1.95 13.56
C CYS A 351 -6.28 2.69 12.27
N HIS A 352 -6.80 2.25 11.12
CA HIS A 352 -6.63 2.94 9.85
C HIS A 352 -7.35 4.30 9.78
N ASN A 353 -8.35 4.52 10.64
CA ASN A 353 -9.06 5.80 10.78
C ASN A 353 -8.38 6.74 11.79
N LEU A 354 -7.36 6.29 12.52
CA LEU A 354 -6.65 7.08 13.51
C LEU A 354 -5.41 7.75 12.93
N SER A 355 -5.06 8.92 13.47
CA SER A 355 -3.79 9.60 13.20
C SER A 355 -2.90 9.60 14.44
N ALA A 356 -1.60 9.80 14.27
CA ALA A 356 -0.68 9.98 15.40
C ALA A 356 -1.00 11.21 16.28
N LYS A 357 -1.85 12.13 15.79
CA LYS A 357 -2.33 13.28 16.57
C LYS A 357 -3.44 12.86 17.54
N ASP A 358 -4.37 12.02 17.09
CA ASP A 358 -5.53 11.60 17.87
C ASP A 358 -5.20 10.38 18.74
N PHE A 359 -4.25 9.55 18.30
CA PHE A 359 -3.79 8.37 19.00
C PHE A 359 -2.25 8.26 18.90
N PRO A 360 -1.51 9.02 19.73
CA PRO A 360 -0.04 9.02 19.74
C PRO A 360 0.48 7.73 20.39
N LEU A 361 0.37 6.58 19.71
CA LEU A 361 0.73 5.27 20.28
C LEU A 361 2.15 5.26 20.84
N ILE A 362 3.08 5.94 20.17
CA ILE A 362 4.48 6.04 20.54
C ILE A 362 4.85 7.52 20.61
N GLU A 363 5.31 7.95 21.77
CA GLU A 363 5.82 9.30 22.01
C GLU A 363 7.32 9.25 22.28
N LEU A 364 8.08 10.08 21.57
CA LEU A 364 9.51 10.21 21.75
C LEU A 364 9.87 11.65 22.10
N SER A 365 10.55 11.81 23.23
CA SER A 365 11.22 13.05 23.61
C SER A 365 12.67 12.99 23.15
N LEU A 366 13.02 13.87 22.21
CA LEU A 366 14.37 14.01 21.68
C LEU A 366 14.98 15.32 22.19
N ASP A 367 16.01 15.23 23.03
CA ASP A 367 16.61 16.37 23.72
C ASP A 367 18.07 16.59 23.30
N ASN A 368 18.34 17.72 22.64
CA ASN A 368 19.67 18.12 22.17
C ASN A 368 20.33 19.19 23.08
N SER A 369 20.08 19.12 24.40
CA SER A 369 20.66 20.03 25.40
C SER A 369 22.02 19.62 25.95
N ALA A 370 22.47 18.38 25.70
CA ALA A 370 23.56 17.74 26.44
C ALA A 370 24.99 18.28 26.19
N LYS A 371 25.22 19.10 25.13
CA LYS A 371 26.36 20.04 24.85
C LYS A 371 26.74 20.07 23.35
N GLU A 372 26.80 21.28 22.79
CA GLU A 372 27.31 21.76 21.46
C GLU A 372 26.33 22.13 20.30
N ASN A 373 26.76 23.19 19.58
CA ASN A 373 26.07 24.11 18.66
C ASN A 373 25.70 23.58 17.25
N LYS A 374 25.29 22.32 17.06
CA LYS A 374 24.84 21.87 15.73
C LYS A 374 23.48 21.16 15.74
N ILE A 375 22.74 21.34 14.65
CA ILE A 375 21.42 20.74 14.46
C ILE A 375 21.57 19.21 14.34
N ALA A 376 20.83 18.46 15.16
CA ALA A 376 20.74 17.01 15.07
C ALA A 376 19.60 16.62 14.10
N GLN A 377 19.92 15.94 13.01
CA GLN A 377 18.93 15.39 12.08
C GLN A 377 18.63 13.94 12.47
N VAL A 378 17.49 13.76 13.14
CA VAL A 378 17.07 12.48 13.71
C VAL A 378 15.91 11.91 12.91
N TYR A 379 15.95 10.61 12.68
CA TYR A 379 14.91 9.84 12.02
C TYR A 379 14.44 8.75 12.95
N VAL A 380 13.16 8.79 13.25
CA VAL A 380 12.49 7.84 14.11
C VAL A 380 11.67 6.92 13.22
N THR A 381 11.84 5.62 13.39
CA THR A 381 11.06 4.58 12.71
C THR A 381 10.41 3.70 13.76
N ALA A 382 9.12 3.38 13.57
CA ALA A 382 8.41 2.42 14.39
C ALA A 382 7.57 1.46 13.54
N SER A 383 7.59 0.17 13.89
CA SER A 383 6.78 -0.85 13.23
C SER A 383 6.36 -1.95 14.20
N ILE A 384 5.16 -2.49 14.01
CA ILE A 384 4.67 -3.67 14.70
C ILE A 384 4.96 -4.88 13.82
N GLU A 385 5.80 -5.79 14.32
CA GLU A 385 6.34 -6.90 13.54
C GLU A 385 5.22 -7.80 12.98
N GLY A 386 5.13 -7.89 11.65
CA GLY A 386 4.14 -8.71 10.95
C GLY A 386 2.72 -8.12 10.86
N PHE A 387 2.48 -6.93 11.45
CA PHE A 387 1.14 -6.33 11.51
C PHE A 387 1.07 -4.88 11.00
N SER A 388 2.17 -4.16 10.84
CA SER A 388 2.15 -2.77 10.37
C SER A 388 3.21 -2.48 9.32
N ASP A 389 2.94 -1.44 8.53
CA ASP A 389 4.01 -0.73 7.83
C ASP A 389 4.81 0.14 8.81
N ALA A 390 5.97 0.61 8.39
CA ALA A 390 6.82 1.46 9.21
C ALA A 390 6.30 2.90 9.22
N ALA A 391 5.99 3.42 10.41
CA ALA A 391 5.81 4.85 10.60
C ALA A 391 7.18 5.51 10.72
N VAL A 392 7.42 6.56 9.93
CA VAL A 392 8.70 7.28 9.89
C VAL A 392 8.45 8.76 10.14
N SER A 393 9.21 9.33 11.07
CA SER A 393 9.26 10.78 11.28
C SER A 393 10.69 11.27 11.20
N ARG A 394 10.83 12.47 10.64
CA ARG A 394 12.08 13.19 10.53
C ARG A 394 12.00 14.44 11.37
N VAL A 395 13.00 14.64 12.23
CA VAL A 395 13.07 15.80 13.11
C VAL A 395 14.46 16.42 13.09
N ALA A 396 14.50 17.71 12.77
CA ALA A 396 15.66 18.55 13.00
C ALA A 396 15.55 19.14 14.41
N ILE A 397 16.53 18.87 15.26
CA ILE A 397 16.57 19.35 16.64
C ILE A 397 17.70 20.38 16.74
N PRO A 398 17.39 21.68 16.83
CA PRO A 398 18.39 22.71 17.04
C PRO A 398 19.19 22.49 18.34
N PRO A 399 20.37 23.12 18.48
CA PRO A 399 21.16 23.04 19.70
C PRO A 399 20.39 23.60 20.89
N GLY A 400 20.37 22.88 22.01
CA GLY A 400 19.68 23.31 23.22
C GLY A 400 18.16 23.15 23.20
N GLU A 401 17.59 22.64 22.09
CA GLU A 401 16.15 22.41 21.98
C GLU A 401 15.77 20.96 22.28
N ARG A 402 14.51 20.79 22.70
CA ARG A 402 13.81 19.52 22.83
C ARG A 402 12.66 19.47 21.83
N ARG A 403 12.43 18.30 21.22
CA ARG A 403 11.32 18.05 20.30
C ARG A 403 10.60 16.76 20.69
N GLU A 404 9.27 16.82 20.66
CA GLU A 404 8.41 15.66 20.85
C GLU A 404 7.97 15.10 19.49
N VAL A 405 7.91 13.76 19.39
CA VAL A 405 7.53 13.05 18.18
C VAL A 405 6.49 11.99 18.52
N ALA A 406 5.31 12.10 17.94
CA ALA A 406 4.28 11.07 18.02
C ALA A 406 4.31 10.20 16.76
N LEU A 407 4.22 8.87 16.92
CA LEU A 407 4.11 7.90 15.84
C LEU A 407 2.95 6.94 16.07
N LEU A 408 2.26 6.61 14.98
CA LEU A 408 1.27 5.55 14.90
C LEU A 408 1.57 4.68 13.67
N PRO A 409 2.13 3.48 13.84
CA PRO A 409 2.33 2.54 12.74
C PRO A 409 1.00 2.13 12.10
N VAL A 410 0.91 2.24 10.77
CA VAL A 410 -0.31 1.91 10.02
C VAL A 410 -0.45 0.39 9.96
N LEU A 411 -1.51 -0.14 10.58
CA LEU A 411 -1.78 -1.57 10.58
C LEU A 411 -2.16 -2.05 9.17
N GLN A 412 -1.61 -3.19 8.78
CA GLN A 412 -1.97 -3.90 7.56
C GLN A 412 -3.31 -4.61 7.79
N LEU A 413 -4.32 -4.27 6.98
CA LEU A 413 -5.69 -4.76 7.15
C LEU A 413 -5.78 -6.29 7.14
N GLY A 414 -5.14 -6.95 6.17
CA GLY A 414 -5.14 -8.41 6.03
C GLY A 414 -4.70 -9.15 7.30
N PRO A 415 -3.48 -8.91 7.81
CA PRO A 415 -3.03 -9.47 9.10
C PRO A 415 -3.94 -9.10 10.28
N ALA A 416 -4.39 -7.85 10.38
CA ALA A 416 -5.23 -7.39 11.48
C ALA A 416 -6.57 -8.15 11.54
N MET A 417 -7.24 -8.36 10.40
CA MET A 417 -8.52 -9.08 10.32
C MET A 417 -8.43 -10.54 10.77
N THR A 418 -7.24 -11.14 10.82
CA THR A 418 -7.06 -12.53 11.31
C THR A 418 -7.08 -12.65 12.84
N LEU A 419 -7.08 -11.52 13.56
CA LEU A 419 -7.03 -11.50 15.02
C LEU A 419 -8.43 -11.71 15.60
N THR A 420 -8.72 -12.93 16.07
CA THR A 420 -9.98 -13.25 16.75
C THR A 420 -9.89 -13.11 18.28
N GLU A 421 -8.67 -13.09 18.81
CA GLU A 421 -8.35 -12.98 20.23
C GLU A 421 -7.16 -12.03 20.45
N ILE A 422 -6.99 -11.58 21.71
CA ILE A 422 -5.84 -10.76 22.09
C ILE A 422 -4.55 -11.54 21.81
N ARG A 423 -3.65 -10.94 21.02
CA ARG A 423 -2.41 -11.58 20.56
C ARG A 423 -1.18 -10.80 21.00
N PRO A 424 -0.16 -11.44 21.61
CA PRO A 424 1.13 -10.80 21.86
C PRO A 424 1.82 -10.40 20.56
N ALA A 425 2.46 -9.23 20.56
CA ALA A 425 3.26 -8.70 19.47
C ALA A 425 4.41 -7.83 20.02
N THR A 426 5.25 -7.32 19.12
CA THR A 426 6.36 -6.44 19.45
C THR A 426 6.31 -5.20 18.58
N VAL A 427 6.50 -4.03 19.19
CA VAL A 427 6.79 -2.79 18.47
C VAL A 427 8.28 -2.55 18.51
N ARG A 428 8.91 -2.48 17.33
CA ARG A 428 10.32 -2.11 17.20
C ARG A 428 10.41 -0.61 16.93
N ILE A 429 11.22 0.08 17.72
CA ILE A 429 11.47 1.50 17.59
C ILE A 429 12.95 1.69 17.33
N THR A 430 13.28 2.39 16.25
CA THR A 430 14.65 2.69 15.87
C THR A 430 14.81 4.20 15.67
N VAL A 431 15.85 4.76 16.29
CA VAL A 431 16.22 6.18 16.14
C VAL A 431 17.62 6.25 15.58
N ARG A 432 17.76 6.94 14.44
CA ARG A 432 19.02 7.14 13.75
C ARG A 432 19.30 8.62 13.56
N GLN A 433 20.55 9.02 13.75
CA GLN A 433 21.02 10.35 13.38
C GLN A 433 21.84 10.24 12.11
N PHE A 434 21.57 11.15 11.16
CA PHE A 434 22.35 11.26 9.93
C PHE A 434 23.05 12.61 9.87
N GLY A 435 24.27 12.62 9.36
CA GLY A 435 24.98 13.85 9.06
C GLY A 435 26.34 13.60 8.45
N HIS A 436 26.71 14.43 7.46
CA HIS A 436 27.96 14.30 6.72
C HIS A 436 28.20 12.88 6.11
N GLY A 437 27.16 12.18 5.65
CA GLY A 437 27.32 10.84 5.05
C GLY A 437 27.54 9.71 6.05
N SER A 438 27.44 10.02 7.34
CA SER A 438 27.57 9.08 8.44
C SER A 438 26.22 8.90 9.14
N GLU A 439 25.97 7.66 9.54
CA GLU A 439 24.79 7.24 10.27
C GLU A 439 25.23 6.78 11.65
N LEU A 440 24.49 7.21 12.68
CA LEU A 440 24.63 6.68 14.03
C LEU A 440 23.30 6.13 14.49
N LEU A 441 23.30 4.87 14.90
CA LEU A 441 22.18 4.25 15.59
C LEU A 441 22.17 4.76 17.03
N LEU A 442 21.15 5.56 17.37
CA LEU A 442 20.99 6.12 18.71
C LEU A 442 20.15 5.22 19.61
N TYR A 443 19.16 4.56 19.03
CA TYR A 443 18.22 3.71 19.75
C TYR A 443 17.72 2.60 18.83
N ASP A 444 17.68 1.36 19.32
CA ASP A 444 17.05 0.23 18.64
C ASP A 444 16.57 -0.75 19.70
N GLN A 445 15.28 -0.68 20.03
CA GLN A 445 14.67 -1.51 21.07
C GLN A 445 13.32 -2.02 20.62
N THR A 446 12.96 -3.20 21.12
CA THR A 446 11.64 -3.79 20.96
C THR A 446 10.88 -3.69 22.27
N HIS A 447 9.62 -3.25 22.20
CA HIS A 447 8.74 -3.20 23.35
C HIS A 447 7.63 -4.24 23.18
N PRO A 448 7.36 -5.07 24.20
CA PRO A 448 6.27 -6.03 24.15
C PRO A 448 4.93 -5.29 24.19
N ILE A 449 4.03 -5.66 23.29
CA ILE A 449 2.65 -5.16 23.25
C ILE A 449 1.69 -6.34 23.04
N LYS A 450 0.41 -6.05 23.15
CA LYS A 450 -0.68 -6.93 22.76
C LYS A 450 -1.49 -6.23 21.67
N LEU A 451 -2.09 -7.00 20.78
CA LEU A 451 -3.03 -6.52 19.77
C LEU A 451 -4.41 -7.03 20.16
N HIS A 452 -5.40 -6.14 20.13
CA HIS A 452 -6.80 -6.54 20.30
C HIS A 452 -7.27 -7.43 19.15
N ALA A 453 -8.32 -8.21 19.42
CA ALA A 453 -9.08 -8.85 18.35
C ALA A 453 -9.68 -7.78 17.43
N TYR A 454 -9.78 -8.07 16.13
CA TYR A 454 -10.24 -7.12 15.11
C TYR A 454 -11.68 -6.63 15.33
N ASP A 455 -12.50 -7.43 15.99
CA ASP A 455 -13.87 -7.12 16.38
C ASP A 455 -13.96 -6.39 17.74
N THR A 456 -12.87 -5.78 18.22
CA THR A 456 -12.86 -5.02 19.47
C THR A 456 -12.80 -3.52 19.20
N ALA A 457 -13.86 -2.81 19.57
CA ALA A 457 -13.91 -1.35 19.58
C ALA A 457 -13.24 -0.81 20.85
N LEU A 458 -12.24 0.07 20.70
CA LEU A 458 -11.69 0.85 21.79
C LEU A 458 -12.51 2.13 21.95
N LEU A 459 -13.28 2.25 23.03
CA LEU A 459 -14.16 3.41 23.25
C LEU A 459 -13.44 4.54 23.98
N GLY A 460 -12.46 4.20 24.82
CA GLY A 460 -11.64 5.20 25.48
C GLY A 460 -10.41 4.62 26.14
N ILE A 461 -9.40 5.46 26.30
CA ILE A 461 -8.16 5.11 26.98
C ILE A 461 -7.77 6.24 27.94
N ARG A 462 -7.36 5.85 29.15
CA ARG A 462 -6.69 6.73 30.11
C ARG A 462 -5.18 6.56 29.94
N GLY A 463 -4.52 7.61 29.48
CA GLY A 463 -3.08 7.65 29.32
C GLY A 463 -2.35 7.63 30.67
N PRO A 464 -1.01 7.41 30.66
CA PRO A 464 -0.23 7.29 31.90
C PRO A 464 -0.23 8.56 32.76
N ASP A 465 -0.46 9.73 32.16
CA ASP A 465 -0.49 11.02 32.84
C ASP A 465 -1.89 11.38 33.38
N GLY A 466 -2.88 10.50 33.17
CA GLY A 466 -4.27 10.68 33.60
C GLY A 466 -5.21 11.21 32.52
N ASP A 467 -4.67 11.72 31.40
CA ASP A 467 -5.46 12.22 30.28
C ASP A 467 -6.34 11.13 29.66
N VAL A 468 -7.57 11.50 29.31
CA VAL A 468 -8.55 10.58 28.70
C VAL A 468 -8.69 10.89 27.22
N VAL A 469 -8.45 9.89 26.38
CA VAL A 469 -8.75 9.94 24.95
C VAL A 469 -10.11 9.28 24.73
N ASP A 470 -11.11 10.07 24.34
CA ASP A 470 -12.45 9.60 23.96
C ASP A 470 -12.44 9.17 22.49
N LEU A 471 -12.70 7.90 22.24
CA LEU A 471 -12.75 7.28 20.91
C LEU A 471 -14.14 6.73 20.58
N THR A 472 -15.18 7.11 21.33
CA THR A 472 -16.53 6.58 21.17
C THR A 472 -17.09 6.77 19.76
N ASP A 473 -16.80 7.92 19.12
CA ASP A 473 -17.13 8.19 17.71
C ASP A 473 -16.61 7.12 16.74
N HIS A 474 -15.50 6.44 17.04
CA HIS A 474 -14.94 5.42 16.15
C HIS A 474 -15.75 4.13 16.10
N LEU A 475 -16.75 3.99 16.99
CA LEU A 475 -17.75 2.94 16.88
C LEU A 475 -18.53 3.04 15.55
N CYS A 476 -18.66 4.24 14.96
CA CYS A 476 -19.20 4.45 13.62
C CYS A 476 -18.46 3.68 12.53
N ALA A 477 -17.23 3.23 12.74
CA ALA A 477 -16.51 2.39 11.78
C ALA A 477 -17.17 1.00 11.62
N PHE A 478 -17.85 0.51 12.66
CA PHE A 478 -18.59 -0.76 12.60
C PHE A 478 -19.93 -0.63 11.86
N VAL A 479 -20.34 0.58 11.48
CA VAL A 479 -21.50 0.82 10.62
C VAL A 479 -21.05 0.66 9.17
N THR A 480 -21.45 -0.45 8.53
CA THR A 480 -21.02 -0.88 7.19
C THR A 480 -22.22 -0.98 6.24
N PRO A 481 -22.73 0.15 5.70
CA PRO A 481 -23.98 0.17 4.94
C PRO A 481 -23.91 -0.51 3.57
N HIS A 482 -22.72 -0.60 2.97
CA HIS A 482 -22.54 -1.07 1.58
C HIS A 482 -22.09 -2.54 1.47
N ALA A 483 -22.26 -3.33 2.54
CA ALA A 483 -22.05 -4.77 2.46
C ALA A 483 -23.22 -5.42 1.67
N PRO A 484 -22.97 -6.37 0.76
CA PRO A 484 -24.02 -7.01 -0.05
C PRO A 484 -25.19 -7.56 0.77
N GLU A 485 -24.91 -8.13 1.93
CA GLU A 485 -25.91 -8.72 2.83
C GLU A 485 -26.83 -7.65 3.46
N ILE A 486 -26.32 -6.43 3.64
CA ILE A 486 -27.08 -5.27 4.13
C ILE A 486 -27.97 -4.71 3.01
N GLU A 487 -27.44 -4.60 1.80
CA GLU A 487 -28.20 -4.19 0.61
C GLU A 487 -29.35 -5.18 0.32
N ASP A 488 -29.07 -6.47 0.37
CA ASP A 488 -30.07 -7.52 0.17
C ASP A 488 -31.18 -7.48 1.21
N LEU A 489 -30.84 -7.20 2.47
CA LEU A 489 -31.83 -7.09 3.54
C LEU A 489 -32.67 -5.81 3.39
N LEU A 490 -32.07 -4.67 3.05
CA LEU A 490 -32.83 -3.45 2.81
C LEU A 490 -33.80 -3.62 1.62
N ARG A 491 -33.38 -4.32 0.57
CA ARG A 491 -34.26 -4.67 -0.55
C ARG A 491 -35.47 -5.50 -0.11
N ARG A 492 -35.29 -6.44 0.83
CA ARG A 492 -36.42 -7.19 1.41
C ARG A 492 -37.32 -6.33 2.28
N ALA A 493 -36.75 -5.38 3.03
CA ALA A 493 -37.53 -4.42 3.81
C ALA A 493 -38.54 -3.63 2.97
N VAL A 494 -38.23 -3.36 1.69
CA VAL A 494 -39.17 -2.71 0.76
C VAL A 494 -40.52 -3.44 0.69
N GLU A 495 -40.56 -4.77 0.79
CA GLU A 495 -41.81 -5.56 0.73
C GLU A 495 -42.71 -5.35 1.96
N TYR A 496 -42.14 -4.89 3.07
CA TYR A 496 -42.87 -4.57 4.30
C TYR A 496 -43.32 -3.11 4.39
N HIS A 497 -42.86 -2.24 3.49
CA HIS A 497 -43.30 -0.84 3.43
C HIS A 497 -44.68 -0.74 2.75
N PRO A 498 -45.65 0.04 3.29
CA PRO A 498 -47.00 0.17 2.71
C PRO A 498 -47.01 0.49 1.22
N ASP A 499 -46.16 1.44 0.82
CA ASP A 499 -46.03 1.91 -0.57
C ASP A 499 -44.91 1.22 -1.37
N ARG A 500 -44.30 0.16 -0.83
CA ARG A 500 -43.22 -0.61 -1.46
C ARG A 500 -42.04 0.23 -1.96
N HIS A 501 -41.60 1.18 -1.15
CA HIS A 501 -40.41 1.98 -1.42
C HIS A 501 -39.70 2.38 -0.12
N ILE A 502 -38.43 2.78 -0.23
CA ILE A 502 -37.67 3.45 0.84
C ILE A 502 -37.15 4.74 0.22
N VAL A 503 -37.54 5.88 0.76
CA VAL A 503 -37.33 7.22 0.17
C VAL A 503 -36.34 8.09 0.94
N GLY A 504 -35.90 7.65 2.13
CA GLY A 504 -35.10 8.46 3.04
C GLY A 504 -35.86 9.71 3.48
N TYR A 505 -35.19 10.87 3.46
CA TYR A 505 -35.80 12.17 3.74
C TYR A 505 -36.26 12.88 2.45
N GLN A 506 -37.35 12.39 1.84
CA GLN A 506 -37.95 13.01 0.65
C GLN A 506 -39.42 13.35 0.92
N VAL A 507 -39.79 14.62 0.64
CA VAL A 507 -41.16 15.17 0.69
C VAL A 507 -41.86 15.01 2.05
N ALA A 508 -41.83 16.06 2.88
CA ALA A 508 -42.70 16.21 4.05
C ALA A 508 -43.13 17.68 4.19
N GLY A 509 -44.41 17.90 4.49
CA GLY A 509 -45.03 19.22 4.71
C GLY A 509 -45.05 19.66 6.18
N SER A 510 -44.87 18.75 7.14
CA SER A 510 -44.74 19.05 8.57
C SER A 510 -43.76 18.11 9.30
N VAL A 511 -43.42 18.44 10.55
CA VAL A 511 -42.55 17.62 11.41
C VAL A 511 -43.22 16.29 11.78
N GLU A 512 -44.53 16.31 12.02
CA GLU A 512 -45.33 15.10 12.30
C GLU A 512 -45.37 14.16 11.10
N GLU A 513 -45.54 14.71 9.89
CA GLU A 513 -45.50 13.94 8.64
C GLU A 513 -44.10 13.35 8.42
N ALA A 514 -43.05 14.15 8.59
CA ALA A 514 -41.66 13.69 8.52
C ALA A 514 -41.40 12.51 9.47
N ARG A 515 -41.82 12.64 10.74
CA ARG A 515 -41.69 11.58 11.74
C ARG A 515 -42.45 10.32 11.34
N HIS A 516 -43.66 10.46 10.79
CA HIS A 516 -44.46 9.33 10.32
C HIS A 516 -43.78 8.60 9.15
N VAL A 517 -43.38 9.33 8.10
CA VAL A 517 -42.69 8.80 6.90
C VAL A 517 -41.41 8.05 7.27
N VAL A 518 -40.63 8.58 8.21
CA VAL A 518 -39.39 7.92 8.63
C VAL A 518 -39.70 6.67 9.46
N ARG A 519 -40.67 6.72 10.38
CA ARG A 519 -41.06 5.55 11.19
C ARG A 519 -41.56 4.38 10.34
N GLU A 520 -42.32 4.62 9.28
CA GLU A 520 -42.76 3.56 8.36
C GLU A 520 -41.58 2.84 7.70
N GLN A 521 -40.56 3.59 7.26
CA GLN A 521 -39.34 3.01 6.69
C GLN A 521 -38.55 2.20 7.73
N VAL A 522 -38.42 2.71 8.95
CA VAL A 522 -37.75 1.96 10.04
C VAL A 522 -38.55 0.73 10.45
N GLN A 523 -39.88 0.80 10.48
CA GLN A 523 -40.75 -0.33 10.77
C GLN A 523 -40.65 -1.43 9.70
N ALA A 524 -40.50 -1.05 8.43
CA ALA A 524 -40.26 -1.99 7.34
C ALA A 524 -38.92 -2.73 7.52
N ILE A 525 -37.86 -2.00 7.91
CA ILE A 525 -36.54 -2.57 8.25
C ILE A 525 -36.64 -3.52 9.45
N TYR A 526 -37.33 -3.10 10.51
CA TYR A 526 -37.60 -3.91 11.70
C TYR A 526 -38.29 -5.23 11.33
N SER A 527 -39.30 -5.16 10.46
CA SER A 527 -40.09 -6.31 10.02
C SER A 527 -39.24 -7.29 9.22
N ALA A 528 -38.39 -6.82 8.30
CA ALA A 528 -37.45 -7.66 7.57
C ALA A 528 -36.41 -8.33 8.48
N LEU A 529 -35.87 -7.59 9.47
CA LEU A 529 -34.96 -8.17 10.47
C LEU A 529 -35.64 -9.25 11.32
N LYS A 530 -36.90 -9.02 11.70
CA LYS A 530 -37.68 -9.97 12.50
C LYS A 530 -38.06 -11.22 11.73
N HIS A 531 -38.65 -11.06 10.55
CA HIS A 531 -39.30 -12.14 9.82
C HIS A 531 -38.39 -12.84 8.82
N ASP A 532 -37.55 -12.10 8.09
CA ASP A 532 -36.72 -12.67 7.03
C ASP A 532 -35.34 -13.09 7.58
N ALA A 533 -34.71 -12.22 8.39
CA ALA A 533 -33.41 -12.51 8.97
C ALA A 533 -33.49 -13.36 10.25
N GLY A 534 -34.66 -13.41 10.89
CA GLY A 534 -34.89 -14.13 12.14
C GLY A 534 -34.02 -13.63 13.29
N LEU A 535 -33.84 -12.30 13.41
CA LEU A 535 -32.94 -11.70 14.38
C LEU A 535 -33.34 -12.04 15.81
N ALA A 536 -32.48 -12.79 16.49
CA ALA A 536 -32.61 -13.12 17.91
C ALA A 536 -31.56 -12.42 18.74
N TYR A 537 -31.97 -11.91 19.90
CA TYR A 537 -31.02 -11.38 20.88
C TYR A 537 -30.20 -12.51 21.49
N VAL A 538 -28.88 -12.36 21.48
CA VAL A 538 -27.96 -13.25 22.18
C VAL A 538 -27.08 -12.41 23.08
N ASN A 539 -27.31 -12.53 24.38
CA ASN A 539 -26.45 -11.89 25.37
C ASN A 539 -25.04 -12.48 25.26
N SER A 540 -24.10 -11.66 24.81
CA SER A 540 -22.66 -11.92 24.96
C SER A 540 -22.17 -10.94 26.02
N PRO A 541 -21.39 -11.39 27.02
CA PRO A 541 -20.98 -10.53 28.12
C PRO A 541 -20.30 -9.26 27.58
N LEU A 542 -20.86 -8.11 27.96
CA LEU A 542 -20.25 -6.80 27.71
C LEU A 542 -18.87 -6.80 28.38
N ASN A 543 -17.81 -6.72 27.59
CA ASN A 543 -16.43 -6.71 28.09
C ASN A 543 -15.94 -5.28 28.34
N PHE A 544 -16.79 -4.40 28.89
CA PHE A 544 -16.38 -3.07 29.30
C PHE A 544 -15.27 -3.18 30.35
N GLY A 545 -14.17 -2.46 30.15
CA GLY A 545 -13.19 -2.21 31.20
C GLY A 545 -12.33 -3.39 31.68
N LYS A 546 -12.27 -4.51 30.96
CA LYS A 546 -11.41 -5.65 31.39
C LYS A 546 -9.91 -5.39 31.29
N GLN A 547 -9.51 -4.39 30.49
CA GLN A 547 -8.11 -4.01 30.34
C GLN A 547 -7.87 -2.72 31.12
N GLU A 548 -6.83 -2.72 31.95
CA GLU A 548 -6.48 -1.57 32.80
C GLU A 548 -6.32 -0.30 31.95
N GLY A 549 -7.01 0.76 32.33
CA GLY A 549 -6.99 2.05 31.62
C GLY A 549 -7.71 2.08 30.27
N GLN A 550 -8.44 1.02 29.85
CA GLN A 550 -9.20 1.03 28.59
C GLN A 550 -10.67 0.66 28.76
N ILE A 551 -11.55 1.35 28.05
CA ILE A 551 -12.94 0.94 27.83
C ILE A 551 -13.00 0.31 26.45
N THR A 552 -13.32 -0.98 26.39
CA THR A 552 -13.44 -1.73 25.14
C THR A 552 -14.77 -2.43 25.04
N GLN A 553 -15.22 -2.70 23.82
CA GLN A 553 -16.44 -3.43 23.54
C GLN A 553 -16.20 -4.36 22.34
N ARG A 554 -16.57 -5.65 22.46
CA ARG A 554 -16.60 -6.55 21.31
C ARG A 554 -17.84 -6.22 20.47
N VAL A 555 -17.65 -5.98 19.17
CA VAL A 555 -18.71 -5.61 18.24
C VAL A 555 -18.54 -6.46 17.00
N ARG A 556 -19.52 -7.32 16.73
CA ARG A 556 -19.56 -8.05 15.45
C ARG A 556 -19.92 -7.09 14.33
N LEU A 557 -19.29 -7.27 13.18
CA LEU A 557 -19.69 -6.57 11.98
C LEU A 557 -21.13 -6.93 11.60
N PRO A 558 -21.91 -6.00 11.02
CA PRO A 558 -23.28 -6.26 10.59
C PRO A 558 -23.45 -7.52 9.74
N VAL A 559 -22.54 -7.76 8.79
CA VAL A 559 -22.52 -8.98 7.96
C VAL A 559 -22.32 -10.26 8.77
N THR A 560 -21.55 -10.21 9.87
CA THR A 560 -21.32 -11.37 10.74
C THR A 560 -22.53 -11.66 11.62
N SER A 561 -23.34 -10.64 11.92
CA SER A 561 -24.57 -10.79 12.71
C SER A 561 -25.74 -11.33 11.87
N LEU A 562 -25.67 -11.14 10.54
CA LEU A 562 -26.67 -11.61 9.57
C LEU A 562 -26.33 -13.03 9.06
N HIS A 563 -27.29 -13.94 9.20
CA HIS A 563 -27.21 -15.27 8.62
C HIS A 563 -28.54 -15.64 7.96
N GLU A 564 -28.48 -16.35 6.84
CA GLU A 564 -29.66 -16.97 6.23
C GLU A 564 -30.25 -17.96 7.25
N HIS A 565 -31.37 -17.57 7.88
CA HIS A 565 -32.14 -18.36 8.85
C HIS A 565 -31.53 -18.52 10.26
N GLY A 566 -31.06 -17.42 10.87
CA GLY A 566 -30.73 -17.43 12.30
C GLY A 566 -29.80 -16.32 12.76
N SER A 567 -30.12 -15.07 12.42
CA SER A 567 -29.31 -13.90 12.78
C SER A 567 -29.25 -13.71 14.29
N ARG A 568 -28.08 -13.31 14.81
CA ARG A 568 -27.84 -13.17 16.27
C ARG A 568 -27.05 -11.92 16.56
N ALA A 569 -27.55 -11.12 17.50
CA ALA A 569 -26.90 -9.88 17.91
C ALA A 569 -27.02 -9.66 19.42
N ASN A 570 -25.97 -9.11 20.04
CA ASN A 570 -26.11 -8.44 21.33
C ASN A 570 -26.62 -6.99 21.11
N CYS A 571 -26.72 -6.19 22.18
CA CYS A 571 -27.26 -4.82 22.09
C CYS A 571 -26.44 -3.91 21.16
N ILE A 572 -25.10 -3.96 21.21
CA ILE A 572 -24.24 -3.13 20.35
C ILE A 572 -24.17 -3.64 18.91
N ASP A 573 -24.11 -4.96 18.71
CA ASP A 573 -24.13 -5.62 17.39
C ASP A 573 -25.42 -5.24 16.64
N GLY A 574 -26.56 -5.29 17.36
CA GLY A 574 -27.86 -4.91 16.82
C GLY A 574 -27.92 -3.43 16.49
N THR A 575 -27.37 -2.58 17.36
CA THR A 575 -27.32 -1.13 17.15
C THR A 575 -26.54 -0.76 15.88
N VAL A 576 -25.35 -1.33 15.66
CA VAL A 576 -24.56 -1.03 14.44
C VAL A 576 -25.17 -1.65 13.17
N LEU A 577 -25.88 -2.77 13.29
CA LEU A 577 -26.64 -3.37 12.19
C LEU A 577 -27.80 -2.46 11.76
N TYR A 578 -28.63 -2.02 12.70
CA TYR A 578 -29.71 -1.07 12.41
C TYR A 578 -29.15 0.24 11.83
N ALA A 579 -28.10 0.80 12.44
CA ALA A 579 -27.46 2.00 11.92
C ALA A 579 -26.97 1.83 10.47
N SER A 580 -26.46 0.64 10.10
CA SER A 580 -26.01 0.36 8.72
C SER A 580 -27.17 0.34 7.72
N LEU A 581 -28.30 -0.25 8.11
CA LEU A 581 -29.52 -0.29 7.29
C LEU A 581 -30.14 1.11 7.14
N LEU A 582 -30.15 1.89 8.22
CA LEU A 582 -30.67 3.26 8.22
C LEU A 582 -29.80 4.21 7.38
N GLU A 583 -28.47 4.12 7.49
CA GLU A 583 -27.54 4.89 6.66
C GLU A 583 -27.73 4.52 5.17
N LEU A 584 -27.86 3.23 4.84
CA LEU A 584 -28.14 2.78 3.48
C LEU A 584 -29.51 3.27 2.98
N ALA A 585 -30.51 3.34 3.85
CA ALA A 585 -31.84 3.91 3.58
C ALA A 585 -31.83 5.45 3.44
N SER A 586 -30.65 6.09 3.42
CA SER A 586 -30.49 7.56 3.35
C SER A 586 -31.12 8.30 4.53
N LEU A 587 -31.22 7.64 5.68
CA LEU A 587 -31.57 8.24 6.97
C LEU A 587 -30.29 8.60 7.73
N GLU A 588 -30.42 9.42 8.77
CA GLU A 588 -29.31 9.87 9.63
C GLU A 588 -29.36 9.12 10.98
N PRO A 589 -28.71 7.95 11.09
CA PRO A 589 -28.76 7.13 12.29
C PRO A 589 -27.85 7.66 13.40
N LEU A 590 -28.22 7.28 14.62
CA LEU A 590 -27.51 7.53 15.86
C LEU A 590 -27.20 6.20 16.54
N ILE A 591 -26.02 6.11 17.15
CA ILE A 591 -25.69 5.05 18.10
C ILE A 591 -25.78 5.64 19.51
N VAL A 592 -26.63 5.07 20.36
CA VAL A 592 -26.77 5.50 21.75
C VAL A 592 -26.17 4.45 22.68
N ILE A 593 -25.22 4.87 23.49
CA ILE A 593 -24.60 4.06 24.54
C ILE A 593 -25.04 4.63 25.87
N VAL A 594 -25.56 3.78 26.75
CA VAL A 594 -25.91 4.09 28.14
C VAL A 594 -25.26 3.06 29.07
N PRO A 595 -25.24 3.27 30.39
CA PRO A 595 -24.63 2.30 31.30
C PRO A 595 -25.23 0.90 31.13
N GLY A 596 -24.41 -0.06 30.69
CA GLY A 596 -24.78 -1.46 30.52
C GLY A 596 -25.61 -1.78 29.27
N HIS A 597 -25.91 -0.82 28.40
CA HIS A 597 -26.79 -1.06 27.25
C HIS A 597 -26.51 -0.14 26.05
N ALA A 598 -27.00 -0.53 24.87
CA ALA A 598 -26.92 0.26 23.65
C ALA A 598 -28.13 0.03 22.76
N PHE A 599 -28.55 1.08 22.07
CA PHE A 599 -29.69 1.06 21.16
C PHE A 599 -29.50 2.08 20.02
N VAL A 600 -30.33 1.97 18.99
CA VAL A 600 -30.25 2.83 17.80
C VAL A 600 -31.21 4.00 17.91
N GLY A 601 -30.84 5.13 17.34
CA GLY A 601 -31.76 6.23 17.06
C GLY A 601 -31.63 6.71 15.63
N TRP A 602 -32.48 7.65 15.25
CA TRP A 602 -32.37 8.37 13.98
C TRP A 602 -32.93 9.76 14.12
N ARG A 603 -32.45 10.67 13.27
CA ARG A 603 -33.03 11.99 13.13
C ARG A 603 -34.40 11.88 12.46
N ILE A 604 -35.41 12.57 12.99
CA ILE A 604 -36.76 12.51 12.40
C ILE A 604 -36.82 13.19 11.03
N TRP A 605 -35.91 14.13 10.77
CA TRP A 605 -35.76 14.79 9.48
C TRP A 605 -34.39 15.46 9.36
N ARG A 606 -33.87 15.57 8.14
CA ARG A 606 -32.59 16.23 7.89
C ARG A 606 -32.60 17.68 8.41
N GLY A 607 -31.60 18.00 9.25
CA GLY A 607 -31.41 19.34 9.81
C GLY A 607 -32.26 19.67 11.04
N LEU A 608 -33.09 18.76 11.55
CA LEU A 608 -33.82 18.93 12.82
C LEU A 608 -33.09 18.23 13.96
N GLU A 609 -32.87 18.90 15.10
CA GLU A 609 -32.33 18.29 16.33
C GLU A 609 -33.40 17.53 17.13
N GLU A 610 -34.16 16.70 16.44
CA GLU A 610 -35.18 15.82 17.01
C GLU A 610 -34.96 14.39 16.56
N PHE A 611 -35.15 13.46 17.50
CA PHE A 611 -34.77 12.07 17.35
C PHE A 611 -35.88 11.11 17.79
N ASP A 612 -35.88 9.93 17.21
CA ASP A 612 -36.56 8.74 17.70
C ASP A 612 -35.54 7.66 18.04
N PHE A 613 -35.90 6.77 18.96
CA PHE A 613 -35.02 5.74 19.51
C PHE A 613 -35.72 4.39 19.56
N LEU A 614 -34.99 3.33 19.18
CA LEU A 614 -35.53 1.97 19.07
C LEU A 614 -34.65 0.99 19.86
N GLU A 615 -35.27 0.28 20.80
CA GLU A 615 -34.67 -0.84 21.50
C GLU A 615 -34.50 -2.04 20.55
N THR A 616 -33.26 -2.27 20.11
CA THR A 616 -32.97 -3.27 19.07
C THR A 616 -33.06 -4.71 19.58
N THR A 617 -32.87 -4.95 20.87
CA THR A 617 -32.86 -6.31 21.46
C THR A 617 -34.25 -6.95 21.50
N MET A 618 -35.31 -6.13 21.43
CA MET A 618 -36.70 -6.57 21.42
C MET A 618 -37.20 -7.04 20.05
N THR A 619 -36.39 -6.90 18.98
CA THR A 619 -36.79 -7.22 17.59
C THR A 619 -37.38 -8.62 17.43
N GLY A 620 -36.79 -9.62 18.09
CA GLY A 620 -37.23 -11.01 17.97
C GLY A 620 -38.50 -11.36 18.77
N SER A 621 -38.84 -10.59 19.80
CA SER A 621 -39.89 -10.96 20.77
C SER A 621 -41.10 -10.03 20.80
N GLU A 622 -40.95 -8.76 20.45
CA GLU A 622 -41.98 -7.73 20.63
C GLU A 622 -42.37 -7.08 19.30
N ASP A 623 -43.31 -6.13 19.31
CA ASP A 623 -43.63 -5.32 18.12
C ASP A 623 -42.77 -4.03 18.05
N PHE A 624 -42.82 -3.37 16.89
CA PHE A 624 -42.06 -2.15 16.62
C PHE A 624 -42.39 -1.02 17.62
N GLU A 625 -43.67 -0.85 17.95
CA GLU A 625 -44.14 0.20 18.86
C GLU A 625 -43.66 0.00 20.30
N ALA A 626 -43.60 -1.25 20.76
CA ALA A 626 -43.00 -1.60 22.04
C ALA A 626 -41.51 -1.24 22.07
N GLY A 627 -40.76 -1.62 21.03
CA GLY A 627 -39.34 -1.27 20.91
C GLY A 627 -39.09 0.25 20.88
N LEU A 628 -39.96 1.00 20.20
CA LEU A 628 -39.87 2.47 20.11
C LEU A 628 -40.15 3.14 21.46
N ARG A 629 -41.19 2.69 22.18
CA ARG A 629 -41.48 3.19 23.54
C ARG A 629 -40.32 2.94 24.49
N THR A 630 -39.81 1.71 24.52
CA THR A 630 -38.70 1.33 25.42
C THR A 630 -37.42 2.09 25.09
N GLY A 631 -37.04 2.21 23.82
CA GLY A 631 -35.85 2.99 23.44
C GLY A 631 -35.97 4.47 23.82
N THR A 632 -37.16 5.05 23.65
CA THR A 632 -37.43 6.44 24.04
C THR A 632 -37.37 6.64 25.55
N GLU A 633 -37.92 5.71 26.34
CA GLU A 633 -37.86 5.72 27.81
C GLU A 633 -36.42 5.60 28.31
N GLN A 634 -35.63 4.68 27.75
CA GLN A 634 -34.21 4.51 28.10
C GLN A 634 -33.39 5.77 27.81
N TYR A 635 -33.60 6.40 26.65
CA TYR A 635 -32.94 7.67 26.34
C TYR A 635 -33.32 8.78 27.35
N ARG A 636 -34.62 8.88 27.67
CA ARG A 636 -35.13 9.86 28.62
C ARG A 636 -34.53 9.65 30.01
N GLU A 637 -34.52 8.42 30.50
CA GLU A 637 -33.92 8.05 31.78
C GLU A 637 -32.43 8.41 31.80
N ALA A 638 -31.69 8.09 30.74
CA ALA A 638 -30.27 8.38 30.68
C ALA A 638 -29.97 9.89 30.69
N ARG A 639 -30.81 10.68 30.01
CA ARG A 639 -30.75 12.14 30.01
C ARG A 639 -31.10 12.71 31.37
N ASP A 640 -32.19 12.25 31.98
CA ASP A 640 -32.70 12.77 33.26
C ASP A 640 -31.73 12.43 34.41
N ASN A 641 -31.01 11.30 34.31
CA ASN A 641 -29.89 10.95 35.20
C ASN A 641 -28.58 11.70 34.89
N GLY A 642 -28.52 12.50 33.83
CA GLY A 642 -27.37 13.32 33.45
C GLY A 642 -26.16 12.53 32.91
N TYR A 643 -26.34 11.29 32.43
CA TYR A 643 -25.22 10.45 31.99
C TYR A 643 -24.47 11.01 30.77
N PHE A 644 -25.14 11.74 29.88
CA PHE A 644 -24.52 12.33 28.69
C PHE A 644 -23.52 13.44 29.00
N GLY A 645 -23.61 14.08 30.18
CA GLY A 645 -22.68 15.11 30.62
C GLY A 645 -21.45 14.58 31.36
N ARG A 646 -21.35 13.26 31.58
CA ARG A 646 -20.28 12.64 32.36
C ARG A 646 -19.09 12.25 31.49
N GLU A 647 -17.90 12.34 32.08
CA GLU A 647 -16.65 11.92 31.44
C GLU A 647 -16.61 10.39 31.28
N LEU A 648 -15.80 9.91 30.33
CA LEU A 648 -15.49 8.49 30.27
C LEU A 648 -14.79 8.07 31.57
N PHE A 649 -15.00 6.83 32.00
CA PHE A 649 -14.51 6.27 33.26
C PHE A 649 -15.15 6.85 34.55
N ASP A 650 -16.25 7.60 34.45
CA ASP A 650 -17.04 7.93 35.63
C ASP A 650 -17.55 6.64 36.30
N PRO A 651 -17.27 6.41 37.60
CA PRO A 651 -17.64 5.17 38.29
C PRO A 651 -19.15 4.96 38.40
N THR A 652 -19.94 6.01 38.22
CA THR A 652 -21.41 5.98 38.26
C THR A 652 -22.04 5.74 36.89
N GLY A 653 -21.23 5.58 35.83
CA GLY A 653 -21.65 5.34 34.46
C GLY A 653 -21.67 6.61 33.60
N PHE A 654 -21.63 6.42 32.28
CA PHE A 654 -21.67 7.49 31.29
C PHE A 654 -22.63 7.12 30.14
N ALA A 655 -23.02 8.11 29.36
CA ALA A 655 -23.75 7.91 28.10
C ALA A 655 -23.12 8.70 26.96
N ARG A 656 -23.30 8.21 25.73
CA ARG A 656 -22.88 8.88 24.49
C ARG A 656 -23.97 8.73 23.44
N LEU A 657 -24.23 9.81 22.73
CA LEU A 657 -25.04 9.84 21.52
C LEU A 657 -24.09 10.14 20.38
N ILE A 658 -23.89 9.17 19.50
CA ILE A 658 -22.92 9.23 18.41
C ILE A 658 -23.71 9.38 17.12
N ASP A 659 -23.54 10.53 16.45
CA ASP A 659 -24.18 10.82 15.17
C ASP A 659 -23.31 10.30 14.01
N VAL A 660 -23.85 9.34 13.25
CA VAL A 660 -23.10 8.68 12.16
C VAL A 660 -22.76 9.66 11.05
N ALA A 661 -23.64 10.62 10.71
CA ALA A 661 -23.36 11.61 9.69
C ALA A 661 -22.21 12.55 10.12
N VAL A 662 -22.18 12.93 11.40
CA VAL A 662 -21.06 13.69 11.98
C VAL A 662 -19.77 12.89 11.95
N CYS A 663 -19.81 11.59 12.27
CA CYS A 663 -18.66 10.68 12.14
C CYS A 663 -18.11 10.66 10.70
N ARG A 664 -18.98 10.55 9.68
CA ARG A 664 -18.56 10.56 8.27
C ARG A 664 -17.90 11.88 7.88
N ALA A 665 -18.42 13.02 8.36
CA ALA A 665 -17.80 14.33 8.14
C ALA A 665 -16.39 14.43 8.77
N LYS A 666 -16.16 13.73 9.88
CA LYS A 666 -14.84 13.56 10.51
C LYS A 666 -13.93 12.54 9.83
N ARG A 667 -14.37 11.93 8.70
CA ARG A 667 -13.65 10.89 7.95
C ARG A 667 -13.47 9.58 8.72
N ILE A 668 -14.40 9.26 9.61
CA ILE A 668 -14.48 7.93 10.24
C ILE A 668 -15.25 7.02 9.27
N TYR A 669 -14.50 6.24 8.48
CA TYR A 669 -15.06 5.37 7.45
C TYR A 669 -15.39 3.97 7.98
N PRO A 670 -16.31 3.25 7.31
CA PRO A 670 -16.57 1.84 7.60
C PRO A 670 -15.31 0.97 7.59
N LEU A 671 -15.31 -0.11 8.38
CA LEU A 671 -14.18 -1.04 8.51
C LEU A 671 -13.85 -1.84 7.24
N MET A 672 -14.80 -1.96 6.31
CA MET A 672 -14.70 -2.72 5.07
C MET A 672 -15.15 -1.88 3.87
#